data_AF-A0A4U0XC12-F1
#
_entry.id   AF-A0A4U0XC12-F1
#
_cell.length_a   1.000
_cell.length_b   1.000
_cell.length_c   1.000
_cell.angle_alpha   90.00
_cell.angle_beta   90.00
_cell.angle_gamma   90.00
#
_symmetry.space_group_name_H-M   'P 1'
#
loop_
_entity.id
_entity.type
_entity.pdbx_description
1 polymer ?
#
loop_
_entity_poly.entity_id
_entity_poly.type
_entity_poly.pdbx_seq_one_letter_code
_entity_poly.pdbx_strand_id
1 'polypeptide(L)'
;LPHPDGPAARCASPMAKGYLTYFESGVLGSEGGEVYAREALEINAGCSYWISARDRISCQMVVQAAEVGAAGGADGTAASKGETGGKEEDSDLAFILPQIIPMGTITRRAVENTWLTAANAKSNRVGSELKSMITAPPGYCFVGADVDSQELWIASLVGDASFKLHGGNALGFMTLEGTKAAGTDLHSRTAAILGISRNDAKVFNYGRIYGAGVKFAQTLLRRFNTSLSEAEAEGIAKELYKQTKGVKIRGRKGLRGGAGFWCGGTESLVFNGLEGFAQEERPRTPVLGAGITEALRKRYLGGGGGSGGGGGAYKKEGGASSYLTSRINWAIQSSGVDYLHLLIVSMEYLTRRYGIHARLALTVHDEIRYLAREGDKYRCAMALQVANVWTRALFSQQMGIQDLPQACAYFSAVDVDFVLRKEVDMSCVTPSHPEAIAPGESLGIWELLAKGREAVLDPGVRGADVDVPRPERFGFEERVPVMEGLGGADGEESGRAWLRAQIAGGRGEVDRIVREAGAKGAGSVSVSGSGSGGARGKQVEKKEGSEPQAKIRRQRGKEVASSGRDSSEKMRFLPGEPRSRMGFVDPAPFDEWGLVRSMNHPQRDVGGPKAWTMGLGLVDHGKGWAMPGKVGMSAGVGRH
;
A
#
# COMPACT_ATOMS: atom_id res chain seq x y z
N LEU A 1 29.66 9.23 5.89
CA LEU A 1 28.34 8.88 6.43
C LEU A 1 27.31 8.91 5.32
N PRO A 2 26.52 7.84 5.09
CA PRO A 2 25.44 7.85 4.11
C PRO A 2 24.30 8.75 4.61
N HIS A 3 23.93 9.76 3.83
CA HIS A 3 22.77 10.61 4.14
C HIS A 3 21.47 9.92 3.69
N PRO A 4 20.37 9.96 4.48
CA PRO A 4 19.06 9.46 4.05
C PRO A 4 18.62 10.06 2.71
N ASP A 5 18.68 11.39 2.56
CA ASP A 5 18.33 12.09 1.31
C ASP A 5 19.32 11.95 0.14
N GLY A 6 20.32 11.06 0.25
CA GLY A 6 21.21 10.70 -0.83
C GLY A 6 22.59 11.38 -0.81
N PRO A 7 23.49 11.00 -1.74
CA PRO A 7 24.91 11.33 -1.66
C PRO A 7 25.24 12.82 -1.79
N ALA A 8 24.34 13.63 -2.36
CA ALA A 8 24.51 15.07 -2.50
C ALA A 8 24.10 15.87 -1.24
N ALA A 9 23.43 15.22 -0.28
CA ALA A 9 22.93 15.88 0.93
C ALA A 9 24.00 15.94 2.03
N ARG A 10 24.12 17.11 2.68
CA ARG A 10 25.10 17.34 3.76
C ARG A 10 24.58 16.77 5.07
N CYS A 11 25.39 15.97 5.76
CA CYS A 11 25.02 15.30 7.01
C CYS A 11 24.75 16.24 8.20
N ALA A 12 25.10 17.53 8.11
CA ALA A 12 24.85 18.63 9.05
C ALA A 12 24.98 18.28 10.54
N SER A 13 24.00 17.59 11.13
CA SER A 13 24.05 17.05 12.49
C SER A 13 24.21 15.52 12.48
N PRO A 14 25.36 14.99 12.92
CA PRO A 14 25.53 13.55 13.09
C PRO A 14 24.63 13.00 14.21
N MET A 15 24.12 13.83 15.13
CA MET A 15 23.16 13.40 16.17
C MET A 15 21.69 13.37 15.68
N ALA A 16 21.44 13.67 14.41
CA ALA A 16 20.08 13.65 13.87
C ALA A 16 19.50 12.22 13.85
N LYS A 17 18.17 12.13 13.92
CA LYS A 17 17.41 10.87 13.92
C LYS A 17 17.85 9.87 12.84
N GLY A 18 18.23 10.35 11.66
CA GLY A 18 18.67 9.53 10.54
C GLY A 18 20.00 8.81 10.73
N TYR A 19 20.80 9.18 11.73
CA TYR A 19 22.11 8.59 12.00
C TYR A 19 22.16 7.73 13.27
N LEU A 20 21.09 7.74 14.08
CA LEU A 20 21.01 6.96 15.33
C LEU A 20 21.32 5.47 15.11
N THR A 21 20.85 4.88 14.01
CA THR A 21 21.10 3.48 13.67
C THR A 21 22.59 3.18 13.48
N TYR A 22 23.37 4.14 12.98
CA TYR A 22 24.82 3.95 12.81
C TYR A 22 25.57 4.05 14.15
N PHE A 23 25.03 4.76 15.14
CA PHE A 23 25.56 4.72 16.50
C PHE A 23 25.20 3.41 17.20
N GLU A 24 23.94 2.98 17.10
CA GLU A 24 23.47 1.70 17.67
C GLU A 24 24.26 0.52 17.08
N SER A 25 24.61 0.57 15.79
CA SER A 25 25.41 -0.46 15.12
C SER A 25 26.92 -0.34 15.36
N GLY A 26 27.38 0.65 16.13
CA GLY A 26 28.81 0.89 16.38
C GLY A 26 29.61 1.41 15.18
N VAL A 27 28.95 1.83 14.10
CA VAL A 27 29.59 2.43 12.91
C VAL A 27 30.02 3.88 13.19
N LEU A 28 29.31 4.57 14.10
CA LEU A 28 29.68 5.87 14.63
C LEU A 28 29.99 5.80 16.13
N GLY A 29 31.07 6.45 16.56
CA GLY A 29 31.53 6.49 17.95
C GLY A 29 32.18 7.83 18.30
N SER A 30 32.63 7.97 19.56
CA SER A 30 33.32 9.15 20.08
C SER A 30 34.71 8.76 20.60
N GLU A 31 35.72 9.60 20.34
CA GLU A 31 37.14 9.35 20.72
C GLU A 31 37.43 9.68 22.20
N GLY A 32 36.58 10.46 22.87
CA GLY A 32 36.80 10.90 24.25
C GLY A 32 35.55 10.78 25.11
N GLY A 33 35.49 9.73 25.93
CA GLY A 33 34.38 9.49 26.87
C GLY A 33 33.26 8.65 26.26
N GLU A 34 33.56 7.39 25.94
CA GLU A 34 32.57 6.42 25.45
C GLU A 34 31.33 6.35 26.34
N VAL A 35 31.45 6.56 27.66
CA VAL A 35 30.32 6.45 28.58
C VAL A 35 29.35 7.63 28.45
N TYR A 36 29.81 8.87 28.66
CA TYR A 36 28.92 10.04 28.67
C TYR A 36 28.37 10.40 27.29
N ALA A 37 29.17 10.27 26.23
CA ALA A 37 28.71 10.54 24.87
C ALA A 37 27.66 9.50 24.44
N ARG A 38 27.86 8.23 24.80
CA ARG A 38 26.89 7.16 24.56
C ARG A 38 25.62 7.36 25.36
N GLU A 39 25.73 7.69 26.65
CA GLU A 39 24.58 7.94 27.52
C GLU A 39 23.74 9.13 27.01
N ALA A 40 24.36 10.24 26.62
CA ALA A 40 23.67 11.39 26.04
C ALA A 40 22.95 11.03 24.71
N LEU A 41 23.58 10.18 23.89
CA LEU A 41 22.98 9.69 22.64
C LEU A 41 21.82 8.72 22.91
N GLU A 42 21.95 7.82 23.88
CA GLU A 42 20.90 6.89 24.32
C GLU A 42 19.69 7.66 24.85
N ILE A 43 19.90 8.70 25.67
CA ILE A 43 18.84 9.60 26.15
C ILE A 43 18.15 10.30 24.96
N ASN A 44 18.92 10.86 24.02
CA ASN A 44 18.37 11.53 22.85
C ASN A 44 17.57 10.55 21.96
N ALA A 45 18.08 9.34 21.75
CA ALA A 45 17.39 8.30 21.00
C ALA A 45 16.07 7.90 21.67
N GLY A 46 16.08 7.77 23.01
CA GLY A 46 14.90 7.42 23.80
C GLY A 46 13.81 8.48 23.79
N CYS A 47 14.18 9.76 23.80
CA CYS A 47 13.24 10.89 23.78
C CYS A 47 12.78 11.30 22.37
N SER A 48 13.52 10.93 21.32
CA SER A 48 13.26 11.36 19.94
C SER A 48 11.84 11.02 19.44
N TYR A 49 11.29 9.88 19.87
CA TYR A 49 9.91 9.51 19.52
C TYR A 49 8.90 10.47 20.19
N TRP A 50 8.99 10.62 21.51
CA TRP A 50 8.13 11.49 22.31
C TRP A 50 8.11 12.93 21.80
N ILE A 51 9.28 13.51 21.51
CA ILE A 51 9.38 14.89 20.97
C ILE A 51 8.53 15.07 19.72
N SER A 52 8.50 14.06 18.83
CA SER A 52 7.73 14.11 17.59
C SER A 52 6.25 13.74 17.72
N ALA A 53 5.86 13.12 18.83
CA ALA A 53 4.52 12.56 19.02
C ALA A 53 3.68 13.33 20.04
N ARG A 54 4.31 13.96 21.05
CA ARG A 54 3.64 14.55 22.23
C ARG A 54 2.49 15.49 21.86
N ASP A 55 2.69 16.39 20.90
CA ASP A 55 1.69 17.42 20.57
C ASP A 55 0.45 16.74 19.93
N ARG A 56 0.68 15.71 19.12
CA ARG A 56 -0.40 14.93 18.49
C ARG A 56 -1.14 14.07 19.51
N ILE A 57 -0.45 13.54 20.52
CA ILE A 57 -1.03 12.77 21.62
C ILE A 57 -1.86 13.66 22.55
N SER A 58 -1.34 14.82 22.95
CA SER A 58 -2.03 15.73 23.86
C SER A 58 -3.26 16.41 23.25
N CYS A 59 -3.32 16.52 21.91
CA CYS A 59 -4.44 17.11 21.19
C CYS A 59 -5.52 16.10 20.76
N GLN A 60 -5.52 14.88 21.31
CA GLN A 60 -6.57 13.91 21.01
C GLN A 60 -7.94 14.35 21.54
N MET A 61 -9.00 14.00 20.82
CA MET A 61 -10.37 14.29 21.24
C MET A 61 -10.80 13.28 22.31
N VAL A 62 -10.80 13.73 23.56
CA VAL A 62 -11.23 12.95 24.73
C VAL A 62 -12.63 13.38 25.12
N VAL A 63 -13.52 12.42 25.36
CA VAL A 63 -14.90 12.62 25.81
C VAL A 63 -15.12 11.81 27.09
N GLN A 64 -15.57 12.44 28.16
CA GLN A 64 -15.85 11.72 29.41
C GLN A 64 -17.23 11.04 29.35
N ALA A 65 -17.36 9.87 29.97
CA ALA A 65 -18.63 9.15 30.01
C ALA A 65 -19.76 9.98 30.67
N ALA A 66 -19.42 10.76 31.70
CA ALA A 66 -20.36 11.68 32.36
C ALA A 66 -20.96 12.74 31.41
N GLU A 67 -20.19 13.22 30.43
CA GLU A 67 -20.63 14.23 29.46
C GLU A 67 -21.63 13.64 28.46
N VAL A 68 -21.45 12.36 28.08
CA VAL A 68 -22.35 11.64 27.17
C VAL A 68 -23.72 11.40 27.82
N GLY A 69 -23.73 10.99 29.10
CA GLY A 69 -24.96 10.80 29.86
C GLY A 69 -25.75 12.10 30.06
N ALA A 70 -25.07 13.22 30.27
CA ALA A 70 -25.69 14.55 30.40
C ALA A 70 -26.26 15.09 29.07
N ALA A 71 -25.67 14.70 27.94
CA ALA A 71 -26.09 15.12 26.60
C ALA A 71 -27.32 14.36 26.05
N GLY A 72 -27.90 13.42 26.81
CA GLY A 72 -29.09 12.67 26.40
C GLY A 72 -28.84 11.67 25.26
N GLY A 73 -27.62 11.16 25.14
CA GLY A 73 -27.26 10.14 24.15
C GLY A 73 -28.16 8.90 24.27
N ALA A 74 -29.03 8.71 23.28
CA ALA A 74 -29.98 7.61 23.20
C ALA A 74 -29.25 6.28 22.94
N ASP A 75 -29.02 5.51 24.01
CA ASP A 75 -29.51 4.14 24.14
C ASP A 75 -29.39 3.71 25.61
N GLY A 76 -30.52 3.52 26.26
CA GLY A 76 -30.64 3.15 27.67
C GLY A 76 -30.22 1.71 28.00
N THR A 77 -29.19 1.19 27.34
CA THR A 77 -28.73 -0.20 27.46
C THR A 77 -27.22 -0.28 27.69
N ALA A 78 -26.73 0.32 28.77
CA ALA A 78 -25.46 -0.08 29.40
C ALA A 78 -25.31 0.32 30.88
N ALA A 79 -26.32 0.93 31.52
CA ALA A 79 -26.46 0.85 32.96
C ALA A 79 -27.46 -0.26 33.30
N SER A 80 -27.20 -1.49 32.87
CA SER A 80 -27.79 -2.62 33.58
C SER A 80 -27.25 -2.51 35.00
N LYS A 81 -28.13 -2.18 35.95
CA LYS A 81 -27.93 -2.44 37.37
C LYS A 81 -27.67 -3.94 37.54
N GLY A 82 -26.45 -4.39 37.23
CA GLY A 82 -25.94 -5.65 37.72
C GLY A 82 -25.84 -5.51 39.23
N GLU A 83 -26.48 -6.41 39.94
CA GLU A 83 -26.42 -6.53 41.39
C GLU A 83 -25.02 -6.97 41.84
N THR A 84 -24.02 -6.12 41.69
CA THR A 84 -22.73 -6.21 42.39
C THR A 84 -22.18 -4.79 42.55
N GLY A 85 -21.99 -4.35 43.80
CA GLY A 85 -21.76 -2.95 44.14
C GLY A 85 -20.42 -2.38 43.68
N GLY A 86 -20.41 -1.71 42.54
CA GLY A 86 -19.31 -0.87 42.05
C GLY A 86 -19.84 0.44 41.47
N LYS A 87 -20.19 1.41 42.31
CA LYS A 87 -20.68 2.73 41.88
C LYS A 87 -19.56 3.76 41.64
N GLU A 88 -18.32 3.44 41.97
CA GLU A 88 -17.20 4.39 41.92
C GLU A 88 -16.37 4.32 40.63
N GLU A 89 -16.38 3.21 39.88
CA GLU A 89 -15.50 3.04 38.70
C GLU A 89 -16.05 3.70 37.42
N ASP A 90 -17.36 3.85 37.29
CA ASP A 90 -18.00 4.34 36.05
C ASP A 90 -17.85 5.87 35.87
N SER A 91 -17.45 6.60 36.92
CA SER A 91 -17.31 8.06 36.88
C SER A 91 -16.01 8.58 36.26
N ASP A 92 -14.98 7.74 36.11
CA ASP A 92 -13.67 8.13 35.56
C ASP A 92 -13.43 7.59 34.13
N LEU A 93 -14.45 6.95 33.53
CA LEU A 93 -14.33 6.42 32.18
C LEU A 93 -14.29 7.55 31.15
N ALA A 94 -13.28 7.53 30.29
CA ALA A 94 -13.13 8.46 29.17
C ALA A 94 -12.85 7.72 27.86
N PHE A 95 -13.34 8.27 26.77
CA PHE A 95 -13.20 7.71 25.43
C PHE A 95 -12.36 8.65 24.56
N ILE A 96 -11.47 8.07 23.77
CA ILE A 96 -10.78 8.81 22.71
C ILE A 96 -11.49 8.54 21.39
N LEU A 97 -11.88 9.61 20.69
CA LEU A 97 -12.47 9.53 19.36
C LEU A 97 -11.42 9.92 18.31
N PRO A 98 -10.80 8.93 17.63
CA PRO A 98 -9.79 9.23 16.62
C PRO A 98 -10.43 9.89 15.40
N GLN A 99 -9.81 10.97 14.90
CA GLN A 99 -10.30 11.73 13.74
C GLN A 99 -9.87 11.08 12.42
N ILE A 100 -10.33 9.85 12.21
CA ILE A 100 -9.97 9.06 11.03
C ILE A 100 -10.65 9.61 9.80
N ILE A 101 -9.86 9.95 8.77
CA ILE A 101 -10.35 10.31 7.45
C ILE A 101 -10.37 9.03 6.59
N PRO A 102 -11.54 8.41 6.34
CA PRO A 102 -11.62 7.27 5.45
C PRO A 102 -11.26 7.68 4.03
N MET A 103 -10.53 6.82 3.31
CA MET A 103 -10.06 7.10 1.94
C MET A 103 -9.26 8.40 1.80
N GLY A 104 -8.49 8.79 2.82
CA GLY A 104 -7.68 10.01 2.81
C GLY A 104 -6.50 9.99 1.84
N THR A 105 -6.04 8.81 1.39
CA THR A 105 -4.96 8.68 0.39
C THR A 105 -5.48 8.32 -1.00
N ILE A 106 -4.63 8.48 -2.04
CA ILE A 106 -4.93 8.00 -3.41
C ILE A 106 -5.18 6.48 -3.43
N THR A 107 -4.54 5.75 -2.53
CA THR A 107 -4.71 4.30 -2.36
C THR A 107 -5.97 3.94 -1.57
N ARG A 108 -6.78 4.94 -1.18
CA ARG A 108 -7.99 4.83 -0.35
C ARG A 108 -7.75 4.37 1.08
N ARG A 109 -6.49 4.36 1.54
CA ARG A 109 -6.19 4.11 2.94
C ARG A 109 -6.70 5.26 3.80
N ALA A 110 -7.07 4.94 5.02
CA ALA A 110 -7.43 5.93 6.01
C ALA A 110 -6.21 6.77 6.40
N VAL A 111 -6.46 8.03 6.79
CA VAL A 111 -5.43 8.94 7.28
C VAL A 111 -5.86 9.48 8.64
N GLU A 112 -4.93 9.39 9.59
CA GLU A 112 -5.03 9.95 10.94
C GLU A 112 -3.59 10.05 11.46
N ASN A 113 -3.29 11.11 12.22
CA ASN A 113 -1.92 11.52 12.49
C ASN A 113 -1.30 10.90 13.75
N THR A 114 -2.07 10.23 14.61
CA THR A 114 -1.62 9.67 15.88
C THR A 114 -1.71 8.15 15.89
N TRP A 115 -2.92 7.60 15.94
CA TRP A 115 -3.24 6.18 16.08
C TRP A 115 -2.79 5.35 14.89
N LEU A 116 -2.91 5.86 13.66
CA LEU A 116 -2.42 5.16 12.46
C LEU A 116 -0.89 5.23 12.30
N THR A 117 -0.20 6.01 13.14
CA THR A 117 1.26 6.12 13.11
C THR A 117 1.91 5.72 14.44
N ALA A 118 1.12 5.26 15.40
CA ALA A 118 1.56 4.95 16.74
C ALA A 118 2.53 3.75 16.71
N ALA A 119 3.70 3.94 17.30
CA ALA A 119 4.70 2.89 17.39
C ALA A 119 4.24 1.77 18.33
N ASN A 120 4.86 0.60 18.18
CA ASN A 120 4.80 -0.44 19.20
C ASN A 120 5.72 -0.06 20.38
N ALA A 121 5.39 -0.59 21.56
CA ALA A 121 6.21 -0.41 22.75
C ALA A 121 7.65 -0.90 22.49
N LYS A 122 8.62 -0.07 22.86
CA LYS A 122 10.05 -0.37 22.80
C LYS A 122 10.69 0.05 24.11
N SER A 123 11.43 -0.87 24.72
CA SER A 123 12.10 -0.68 26.01
C SER A 123 13.05 0.51 26.05
N ASN A 124 13.55 0.95 24.89
CA ASN A 124 14.45 2.09 24.77
C ASN A 124 13.78 3.38 24.28
N ARG A 125 12.44 3.49 24.25
CA ARG A 125 11.75 4.69 23.72
C ARG A 125 10.60 5.15 24.62
N VAL A 126 10.68 6.40 25.06
CA VAL A 126 9.65 7.07 25.87
C VAL A 126 8.37 7.26 25.06
N GLY A 127 7.22 6.91 25.65
CA GLY A 127 5.89 7.08 25.07
C GLY A 127 5.55 6.13 23.92
N SER A 128 6.42 5.15 23.63
CA SER A 128 6.17 4.15 22.58
C SER A 128 5.08 3.14 22.95
N GLU A 129 4.72 3.06 24.22
CA GLU A 129 3.64 2.27 24.82
C GLU A 129 2.24 2.88 24.64
N LEU A 130 2.09 4.02 23.94
CA LEU A 130 0.82 4.74 23.84
C LEU A 130 -0.40 3.84 23.54
N LYS A 131 -0.25 2.89 22.60
CA LYS A 131 -1.34 1.99 22.22
C LYS A 131 -1.78 1.13 23.41
N SER A 132 -0.83 0.56 24.16
CA SER A 132 -1.15 -0.34 25.28
C SER A 132 -1.73 0.38 26.50
N MET A 133 -1.70 1.72 26.51
CA MET A 133 -2.42 2.50 27.52
C MET A 133 -3.92 2.63 27.23
N ILE A 134 -4.37 2.26 26.04
CA ILE A 134 -5.80 2.19 25.73
C ILE A 134 -6.34 0.86 26.23
N THR A 135 -7.17 0.95 27.27
CA THR A 135 -7.85 -0.18 27.90
C THR A 135 -9.28 -0.32 27.40
N ALA A 136 -9.78 -1.55 27.35
CA ALA A 136 -11.19 -1.80 27.16
C ALA A 136 -11.97 -1.41 28.43
N PRO A 137 -13.20 -0.87 28.31
CA PRO A 137 -14.06 -0.63 29.47
C PRO A 137 -14.43 -1.95 30.18
N PRO A 138 -14.81 -1.90 31.47
CA PRO A 138 -15.20 -3.09 32.22
C PRO A 138 -16.27 -3.94 31.50
N GLY A 139 -16.05 -5.26 31.44
CA GLY A 139 -16.95 -6.19 30.74
C GLY A 139 -16.74 -6.29 29.22
N TYR A 140 -15.74 -5.59 28.68
CA TYR A 140 -15.35 -5.65 27.28
C TYR A 140 -13.87 -6.00 27.11
N CYS A 141 -13.52 -6.50 25.93
CA CYS A 141 -12.16 -6.75 25.51
C CYS A 141 -11.98 -6.37 24.03
N PHE A 142 -10.75 -6.12 23.61
CA PHE A 142 -10.39 -6.04 22.21
C PHE A 142 -10.27 -7.43 21.60
N VAL A 143 -10.88 -7.63 20.44
CA VAL A 143 -10.76 -8.84 19.62
C VAL A 143 -10.32 -8.41 18.23
N GLY A 144 -9.23 -8.96 17.71
CA GLY A 144 -8.83 -8.62 16.35
C GLY A 144 -7.64 -9.39 15.83
N ALA A 145 -7.26 -9.12 14.59
CA ALA A 145 -6.21 -9.86 13.92
C ALA A 145 -5.45 -8.97 12.93
N ASP A 146 -4.24 -9.41 12.62
CA ASP A 146 -3.41 -8.88 11.53
C ASP A 146 -3.51 -9.82 10.32
N VAL A 147 -3.67 -9.27 9.11
CA VAL A 147 -3.73 -10.09 7.89
C VAL A 147 -2.31 -10.41 7.42
N ASP A 148 -1.86 -11.64 7.67
CA ASP A 148 -0.52 -12.09 7.27
C ASP A 148 -0.21 -11.85 5.79
N SER A 149 0.82 -11.03 5.56
CA SER A 149 1.37 -10.78 4.23
C SER A 149 0.31 -10.39 3.18
N GLN A 150 -0.72 -9.64 3.59
CA GLN A 150 -1.89 -9.29 2.77
C GLN A 150 -1.52 -8.87 1.34
N GLU A 151 -0.69 -7.83 1.22
CA GLU A 151 -0.32 -7.24 -0.07
C GLU A 151 0.51 -8.20 -0.92
N LEU A 152 1.33 -9.02 -0.28
CA LEU A 152 2.17 -10.00 -0.95
C LEU A 152 1.32 -11.17 -1.50
N TRP A 153 0.34 -11.64 -0.73
CA TRP A 153 -0.62 -12.65 -1.19
C TRP A 153 -1.48 -12.13 -2.35
N ILE A 154 -1.95 -10.89 -2.28
CA ILE A 154 -2.67 -10.26 -3.41
C ILE A 154 -1.77 -10.21 -4.65
N ALA A 155 -0.50 -9.82 -4.50
CA ALA A 155 0.45 -9.80 -5.61
C ALA A 155 0.70 -11.20 -6.20
N SER A 156 0.76 -12.24 -5.35
CA SER A 156 0.92 -13.62 -5.81
C SER A 156 -0.29 -14.11 -6.59
N LEU A 157 -1.50 -13.78 -6.14
CA LEU A 157 -2.75 -14.10 -6.85
C LEU A 157 -2.79 -13.50 -8.25
N VAL A 158 -2.28 -12.27 -8.44
CA VAL A 158 -2.20 -11.64 -9.77
C VAL A 158 -1.35 -12.46 -10.74
N GLY A 159 -0.26 -13.06 -10.27
CA GLY A 159 0.52 -14.00 -11.07
C GLY A 159 -0.26 -15.28 -11.34
N ASP A 160 -0.78 -15.90 -10.28
CA ASP A 160 -1.44 -17.21 -10.28
C ASP A 160 -2.72 -17.24 -11.12
N ALA A 161 -3.38 -16.09 -11.27
CA ALA A 161 -4.50 -15.87 -12.19
C ALA A 161 -4.16 -16.27 -13.65
N SER A 162 -2.89 -16.18 -14.04
CA SER A 162 -2.43 -16.59 -15.39
C SER A 162 -2.68 -18.07 -15.66
N PHE A 163 -2.58 -18.91 -14.63
CA PHE A 163 -2.83 -20.36 -14.69
C PHE A 163 -4.14 -20.76 -14.02
N LYS A 164 -4.85 -19.81 -13.40
CA LYS A 164 -6.04 -20.06 -12.58
C LYS A 164 -5.81 -21.12 -11.50
N LEU A 165 -4.61 -21.10 -10.91
CA LEU A 165 -4.14 -22.09 -9.95
C LEU A 165 -3.28 -21.41 -8.87
N HIS A 166 -3.68 -21.56 -7.60
CA HIS A 166 -2.86 -21.12 -6.47
C HIS A 166 -1.49 -21.80 -6.47
N GLY A 167 -0.43 -21.03 -6.23
CA GLY A 167 0.93 -21.55 -6.24
C GLY A 167 1.41 -21.98 -7.62
N GLY A 168 0.69 -21.64 -8.70
CA GLY A 168 1.11 -21.92 -10.08
C GLY A 168 2.40 -21.20 -10.49
N ASN A 169 2.79 -20.16 -9.74
CA ASN A 169 4.04 -19.43 -9.95
C ASN A 169 4.97 -19.48 -8.73
N ALA A 170 6.24 -19.13 -8.95
CA ALA A 170 7.23 -19.10 -7.88
C ALA A 170 6.81 -18.20 -6.71
N LEU A 171 6.21 -17.01 -6.97
CA LEU A 171 5.74 -16.13 -5.90
C LEU A 171 4.61 -16.76 -5.08
N GLY A 172 3.58 -17.29 -5.75
CA GLY A 172 2.47 -17.99 -5.09
C GLY A 172 2.95 -19.18 -4.28
N PHE A 173 3.86 -19.98 -4.84
CA PHE A 173 4.43 -21.12 -4.15
C PHE A 173 5.24 -20.71 -2.91
N MET A 174 6.11 -19.70 -3.04
CA MET A 174 6.88 -19.16 -1.91
C MET A 174 5.98 -18.53 -0.83
N THR A 175 4.83 -17.97 -1.19
CA THR A 175 3.89 -17.36 -0.25
C THR A 175 3.03 -18.40 0.48
N LEU A 176 2.66 -19.51 -0.18
CA LEU A 176 1.81 -20.55 0.39
C LEU A 176 2.59 -21.62 1.17
N GLU A 177 3.71 -22.09 0.61
CA GLU A 177 4.49 -23.23 1.14
C GLU A 177 5.89 -22.80 1.65
N GLY A 178 6.31 -21.56 1.37
CA GLY A 178 7.62 -21.08 1.79
C GLY A 178 7.68 -20.87 3.30
N THR A 179 8.70 -21.43 3.95
CA THR A 179 8.91 -21.26 5.40
C THR A 179 10.21 -20.53 5.70
N LYS A 180 10.19 -19.77 6.80
CA LYS A 180 11.38 -19.10 7.34
C LYS A 180 12.44 -20.12 7.76
N ALA A 181 12.04 -21.22 8.39
CA ALA A 181 12.94 -22.25 8.90
C ALA A 181 13.72 -22.95 7.78
N ALA A 182 13.06 -23.26 6.65
CA ALA A 182 13.72 -23.88 5.49
C ALA A 182 14.44 -22.84 4.59
N GLY A 183 14.33 -21.54 4.89
CA GLY A 183 14.85 -20.47 4.04
C GLY A 183 14.20 -20.41 2.66
N THR A 184 13.02 -21.02 2.50
CA THR A 184 12.30 -21.12 1.22
C THR A 184 11.32 -19.97 1.01
N ASP A 185 11.01 -19.20 2.05
CA ASP A 185 10.17 -18.00 1.94
C ASP A 185 10.84 -16.90 1.11
N LEU A 186 10.00 -16.03 0.52
CA LEU A 186 10.43 -14.95 -0.36
C LEU A 186 11.53 -14.06 0.26
N HIS A 187 11.40 -13.71 1.54
CA HIS A 187 12.36 -12.83 2.19
C HIS A 187 13.70 -13.52 2.41
N SER A 188 13.70 -14.80 2.80
CA SER A 188 14.94 -15.59 2.96
C SER A 188 15.65 -15.81 1.62
N ARG A 189 14.92 -16.10 0.54
CA ARG A 189 15.51 -16.21 -0.81
C ARG A 189 16.14 -14.91 -1.27
N THR A 190 15.46 -13.79 -1.04
CA THR A 190 15.98 -12.46 -1.40
C THR A 190 17.19 -12.09 -0.56
N ALA A 191 17.17 -12.40 0.74
CA ALA A 191 18.29 -12.23 1.65
C ALA A 191 19.53 -13.00 1.18
N ALA A 192 19.35 -14.26 0.75
CA ALA A 192 20.43 -15.09 0.24
C ALA A 192 21.05 -14.53 -1.06
N ILE A 193 20.24 -14.01 -1.98
CA ILE A 193 20.74 -13.39 -3.23
C ILE A 193 21.49 -12.09 -2.93
N LEU A 194 20.98 -11.28 -2.01
CA LEU A 194 21.52 -9.96 -1.69
C LEU A 194 22.66 -9.98 -0.65
N GLY A 195 22.83 -11.08 0.08
CA GLY A 195 23.78 -11.18 1.19
C GLY A 195 23.42 -10.26 2.36
N ILE A 196 22.12 -10.04 2.62
CA ILE A 196 21.62 -9.16 3.70
C ILE A 196 20.77 -9.93 4.70
N SER A 197 20.40 -9.30 5.82
CA SER A 197 19.51 -9.93 6.79
C SER A 197 18.09 -10.12 6.20
N ARG A 198 17.34 -11.09 6.72
CA ARG A 198 15.94 -11.32 6.31
C ARG A 198 15.05 -10.10 6.56
N ASN A 199 15.30 -9.35 7.65
CA ASN A 199 14.53 -8.16 7.99
C ASN A 199 14.78 -7.02 6.98
N ASP A 200 16.03 -6.85 6.56
CA ASP A 200 16.38 -5.88 5.50
C ASP A 200 15.79 -6.30 4.15
N ALA A 201 15.83 -7.61 3.84
CA ALA A 201 15.22 -8.18 2.65
C ALA A 201 13.68 -8.02 2.65
N LYS A 202 13.04 -7.98 3.82
CA LYS A 202 11.61 -7.65 3.93
C LYS A 202 11.33 -6.25 3.40
N VAL A 203 12.02 -5.24 3.94
CA VAL A 203 11.90 -3.83 3.49
C VAL A 203 12.18 -3.73 1.99
N PHE A 204 13.20 -4.44 1.52
CA PHE A 204 13.58 -4.45 0.12
C PHE A 204 12.49 -5.04 -0.79
N ASN A 205 11.93 -6.20 -0.43
CA ASN A 205 10.93 -6.89 -1.25
C ASN A 205 9.65 -6.09 -1.43
N TYR A 206 9.18 -5.43 -0.37
CA TYR A 206 8.02 -4.54 -0.48
C TYR A 206 8.31 -3.44 -1.51
N GLY A 207 9.41 -2.69 -1.36
CA GLY A 207 9.79 -1.66 -2.34
C GLY A 207 9.89 -2.21 -3.78
N ARG A 208 10.45 -3.41 -3.95
CA ARG A 208 10.65 -4.05 -5.26
C ARG A 208 9.33 -4.46 -5.96
N ILE A 209 8.42 -5.11 -5.24
CA ILE A 209 7.09 -5.52 -5.75
C ILE A 209 6.28 -4.28 -6.13
N TYR A 210 6.48 -3.20 -5.38
CA TYR A 210 5.97 -1.85 -5.62
C TYR A 210 6.64 -1.10 -6.80
N GLY A 211 7.17 -1.84 -7.76
CA GLY A 211 7.68 -1.27 -9.00
C GLY A 211 8.96 -0.46 -8.83
N ALA A 212 9.64 -0.48 -7.67
CA ALA A 212 10.94 0.16 -7.55
C ALA A 212 11.92 -0.41 -8.58
N GLY A 213 12.84 0.48 -9.01
CA GLY A 213 13.85 0.18 -10.01
C GLY A 213 15.23 -0.10 -9.40
N VAL A 214 16.20 -0.36 -10.27
CA VAL A 214 17.59 -0.65 -9.90
C VAL A 214 18.22 0.44 -9.03
N LYS A 215 17.96 1.73 -9.33
CA LYS A 215 18.50 2.85 -8.55
C LYS A 215 18.04 2.88 -7.09
N PHE A 216 16.78 2.54 -6.85
CA PHE A 216 16.23 2.43 -5.50
C PHE A 216 16.90 1.27 -4.75
N ALA A 217 17.00 0.12 -5.41
CA ALA A 217 17.67 -1.05 -4.86
C ALA A 217 19.14 -0.79 -4.50
N GLN A 218 19.90 -0.13 -5.37
CA GLN A 218 21.28 0.30 -5.09
C GLN A 218 21.37 1.17 -3.85
N THR A 219 20.50 2.19 -3.77
CA THR A 219 20.48 3.12 -2.63
C THR A 219 20.17 2.38 -1.33
N LEU A 220 19.19 1.49 -1.36
CA LEU A 220 18.77 0.72 -0.19
C LEU A 220 19.83 -0.30 0.24
N LEU A 221 20.46 -1.01 -0.71
CA LEU A 221 21.57 -1.94 -0.43
C LEU A 221 22.75 -1.24 0.25
N ARG A 222 23.14 -0.04 -0.22
CA ARG A 222 24.23 0.73 0.37
C ARG A 222 23.92 1.29 1.75
N ARG A 223 22.63 1.38 2.13
CA ARG A 223 22.21 1.73 3.50
C ARG A 223 22.38 0.53 4.43
N PHE A 224 22.01 -0.67 3.98
CA PHE A 224 22.15 -1.89 4.78
C PHE A 224 23.59 -2.38 4.85
N ASN A 225 24.38 -2.17 3.79
CA ASN A 225 25.78 -2.51 3.75
C ASN A 225 26.59 -1.33 3.19
N THR A 226 27.16 -0.55 4.12
CA THR A 226 27.93 0.66 3.82
C THR A 226 29.30 0.38 3.19
N SER A 227 29.76 -0.88 3.21
CA SER A 227 31.04 -1.29 2.60
C SER A 227 30.96 -1.52 1.10
N LEU A 228 29.74 -1.68 0.54
CA LEU A 228 29.56 -1.90 -0.89
C LEU A 228 29.86 -0.64 -1.71
N SER A 229 30.69 -0.80 -2.74
CA SER A 229 30.86 0.24 -3.76
C SER A 229 29.58 0.41 -4.60
N GLU A 230 29.47 1.54 -5.30
CA GLU A 230 28.33 1.82 -6.18
C GLU A 230 28.22 0.80 -7.33
N ALA A 231 29.36 0.38 -7.89
CA ALA A 231 29.41 -0.60 -8.97
C ALA A 231 28.99 -2.01 -8.51
N GLU A 232 29.42 -2.42 -7.31
CA GLU A 232 29.01 -3.71 -6.72
C GLU A 232 27.51 -3.71 -6.39
N ALA A 233 27.01 -2.65 -5.76
CA ALA A 233 25.59 -2.50 -5.46
C ALA A 233 24.74 -2.50 -6.75
N GLU A 234 25.24 -1.91 -7.84
CA GLU A 234 24.60 -1.97 -9.15
C GLU A 234 24.59 -3.40 -9.73
N GLY A 235 25.71 -4.12 -9.66
CA GLY A 235 25.80 -5.50 -10.11
C GLY A 235 24.82 -6.42 -9.38
N ILE A 236 24.81 -6.36 -8.05
CA ILE A 236 23.91 -7.15 -7.20
C ILE A 236 22.44 -6.81 -7.50
N ALA A 237 22.10 -5.52 -7.58
CA ALA A 237 20.73 -5.10 -7.90
C ALA A 237 20.30 -5.61 -9.28
N LYS A 238 21.15 -5.49 -10.31
CA LYS A 238 20.85 -6.00 -11.66
C LYS A 238 20.63 -7.51 -11.67
N GLU A 239 21.46 -8.27 -10.97
CA GLU A 239 21.32 -9.72 -10.89
C GLU A 239 20.01 -10.11 -10.20
N LEU A 240 19.64 -9.45 -9.10
CA LEU A 240 18.35 -9.68 -8.45
C LEU A 240 17.17 -9.40 -9.39
N TYR A 241 17.15 -8.25 -10.07
CA TYR A 241 16.05 -7.93 -10.99
C TYR A 241 16.00 -8.88 -12.18
N LYS A 242 17.15 -9.38 -12.64
CA LYS A 242 17.23 -10.38 -13.70
C LYS A 242 16.69 -11.73 -13.24
N GLN A 243 17.01 -12.19 -12.04
CA GLN A 243 16.47 -13.46 -11.50
C GLN A 243 14.97 -13.36 -11.17
N THR A 244 14.51 -12.20 -10.70
CA THR A 244 13.11 -12.01 -10.27
C THR A 244 12.20 -11.49 -11.39
N LYS A 245 12.39 -10.25 -11.86
CA LYS A 245 11.58 -9.66 -12.95
C LYS A 245 11.86 -10.34 -14.30
N GLY A 246 13.10 -10.77 -14.53
CA GLY A 246 13.52 -11.31 -15.82
C GLY A 246 13.96 -10.21 -16.79
N VAL A 247 13.84 -10.51 -18.08
CA VAL A 247 14.23 -9.62 -19.18
C VAL A 247 12.98 -9.02 -19.82
N LYS A 248 12.97 -7.70 -20.02
CA LYS A 248 11.89 -7.02 -20.73
C LYS A 248 12.04 -7.21 -22.24
N ILE A 249 11.13 -7.96 -22.84
CA ILE A 249 10.99 -8.12 -24.28
C ILE A 249 10.21 -6.93 -24.85
N ARG A 250 10.78 -6.28 -25.86
CA ARG A 250 10.09 -5.22 -26.60
C ARG A 250 9.02 -5.83 -27.49
N GLY A 251 7.92 -5.09 -27.65
CA GLY A 251 6.75 -5.44 -28.45
C GLY A 251 7.03 -6.28 -29.70
N ARG A 252 6.40 -7.45 -29.78
CA ARG A 252 6.44 -8.35 -30.94
C ARG A 252 5.09 -8.34 -31.63
N LYS A 253 5.07 -8.02 -32.93
CA LYS A 253 3.86 -8.17 -33.76
C LYS A 253 3.46 -9.65 -33.73
N GLY A 254 2.24 -9.94 -33.28
CA GLY A 254 1.73 -11.31 -33.09
C GLY A 254 1.45 -11.70 -31.64
N LEU A 255 1.87 -10.92 -30.65
CA LEU A 255 1.52 -11.10 -29.23
C LEU A 255 0.90 -9.82 -28.68
N ARG A 256 -0.38 -9.87 -28.26
CA ARG A 256 -1.11 -8.78 -27.59
C ARG A 256 -0.81 -7.36 -28.11
N GLY A 257 -1.04 -7.15 -29.40
CA GLY A 257 -0.90 -5.82 -30.02
C GLY A 257 0.51 -5.21 -30.00
N GLY A 258 1.56 -6.00 -29.69
CA GLY A 258 2.93 -5.51 -29.61
C GLY A 258 3.26 -4.77 -28.31
N ALA A 259 2.56 -5.06 -27.20
CA ALA A 259 2.99 -4.60 -25.88
C ALA A 259 4.30 -5.29 -25.46
N GLY A 260 5.17 -4.57 -24.75
CA GLY A 260 6.36 -5.16 -24.13
C GLY A 260 5.99 -5.93 -22.87
N PHE A 261 6.72 -7.00 -22.56
CA PHE A 261 6.47 -7.85 -21.39
C PHE A 261 7.77 -8.42 -20.83
N TRP A 262 7.72 -8.92 -19.60
CA TRP A 262 8.81 -9.57 -18.89
C TRP A 262 8.78 -11.08 -19.10
N CYS A 263 9.94 -11.71 -19.27
CA CYS A 263 10.08 -13.17 -19.30
C CYS A 263 11.38 -13.64 -18.64
N GLY A 264 11.43 -14.90 -18.26
CA GLY A 264 12.65 -15.58 -17.77
C GLY A 264 13.05 -15.26 -16.33
N GLY A 265 12.22 -14.51 -15.59
CA GLY A 265 12.37 -14.32 -14.14
C GLY A 265 11.29 -15.07 -13.36
N THR A 266 11.57 -15.36 -12.08
CA THR A 266 10.65 -16.10 -11.19
C THR A 266 9.30 -15.39 -10.99
N GLU A 267 9.26 -14.07 -11.17
CA GLU A 267 8.09 -13.22 -10.91
C GLU A 267 7.62 -12.49 -12.17
N SER A 268 8.13 -12.84 -13.36
CA SER A 268 7.79 -12.16 -14.62
C SER A 268 6.28 -12.05 -14.86
N LEU A 269 5.53 -13.12 -14.57
CA LEU A 269 4.06 -13.16 -14.71
C LEU A 269 3.35 -12.17 -13.79
N VAL A 270 3.81 -12.03 -12.54
CA VAL A 270 3.27 -11.05 -11.58
C VAL A 270 3.48 -9.63 -12.10
N PHE A 271 4.70 -9.30 -12.55
CA PHE A 271 5.01 -7.98 -13.09
C PHE A 271 4.26 -7.67 -14.38
N ASN A 272 4.02 -8.67 -15.24
CA ASN A 272 3.19 -8.51 -16.43
C ASN A 272 1.73 -8.22 -16.08
N GLY A 273 1.17 -8.92 -15.10
CA GLY A 273 -0.18 -8.65 -14.59
C GLY A 273 -0.30 -7.24 -14.01
N LEU A 274 0.61 -6.87 -13.10
CA LEU A 274 0.66 -5.55 -12.47
C LEU A 274 0.87 -4.40 -13.48
N GLU A 275 1.79 -4.57 -14.43
CA GLU A 275 1.96 -3.59 -15.52
C GLU A 275 0.71 -3.53 -16.41
N GLY A 276 0.02 -4.65 -16.62
CA GLY A 276 -1.26 -4.72 -17.34
C GLY A 276 -2.33 -3.81 -16.71
N PHE A 277 -2.60 -3.99 -15.41
CA PHE A 277 -3.51 -3.11 -14.65
C PHE A 277 -3.09 -1.64 -14.75
N ALA A 278 -1.80 -1.39 -14.56
CA ALA A 278 -1.24 -0.04 -14.59
C ALA A 278 -1.17 0.55 -16.01
N GLN A 279 -1.51 -0.18 -17.06
CA GLN A 279 -1.57 0.33 -18.44
C GLN A 279 -2.99 0.51 -18.97
N GLU A 280 -4.01 0.01 -18.26
CA GLU A 280 -5.41 0.24 -18.60
C GLU A 280 -5.74 1.74 -18.66
N GLU A 281 -6.75 2.10 -19.45
CA GLU A 281 -7.24 3.48 -19.51
C GLU A 281 -7.92 3.88 -18.19
N ARG A 282 -8.63 2.94 -17.57
CA ARG A 282 -9.32 3.12 -16.28
C ARG A 282 -8.90 2.00 -15.31
N PRO A 283 -7.70 2.12 -14.69
CA PRO A 283 -7.23 1.13 -13.72
C PRO A 283 -8.24 0.95 -12.60
N ARG A 284 -8.54 -0.31 -12.31
CA ARG A 284 -9.45 -0.74 -11.26
C ARG A 284 -8.79 -1.81 -10.41
N THR A 285 -9.15 -1.86 -9.14
CA THR A 285 -8.80 -3.00 -8.29
C THR A 285 -9.48 -4.27 -8.83
N PRO A 286 -8.83 -5.44 -8.75
CA PRO A 286 -9.33 -6.68 -9.32
C PRO A 286 -10.62 -7.18 -8.68
N VAL A 287 -10.83 -6.91 -7.38
CA VAL A 287 -11.92 -7.50 -6.60
C VAL A 287 -13.15 -6.60 -6.58
N LEU A 288 -13.08 -5.42 -5.95
CA LEU A 288 -14.24 -4.53 -5.88
C LEU A 288 -14.36 -3.61 -7.10
N GLY A 289 -13.33 -3.51 -7.96
CA GLY A 289 -13.38 -2.64 -9.13
C GLY A 289 -13.22 -1.16 -8.82
N ALA A 290 -12.67 -0.80 -7.65
CA ALA A 290 -12.45 0.57 -7.26
C ALA A 290 -11.47 1.23 -8.23
N GLY A 291 -11.83 2.39 -8.79
CA GLY A 291 -11.03 3.09 -9.79
C GLY A 291 -10.02 4.07 -9.20
N ILE A 292 -8.87 4.22 -9.85
CA ILE A 292 -7.91 5.28 -9.50
C ILE A 292 -8.49 6.67 -9.85
N THR A 293 -8.02 7.71 -9.16
CA THR A 293 -8.38 9.10 -9.47
C THR A 293 -8.19 9.43 -10.95
N GLU A 294 -9.08 10.27 -11.48
CA GLU A 294 -9.09 10.63 -12.89
C GLU A 294 -7.77 11.24 -13.35
N ALA A 295 -7.09 12.02 -12.50
CA ALA A 295 -5.80 12.64 -12.80
C ALA A 295 -4.69 11.62 -13.14
N LEU A 296 -4.81 10.37 -12.70
CA LEU A 296 -3.84 9.29 -12.97
C LEU A 296 -4.30 8.33 -14.08
N ARG A 297 -5.39 8.65 -14.81
CA ARG A 297 -5.76 7.91 -16.02
C ARG A 297 -4.79 8.21 -17.15
N LYS A 298 -4.52 7.20 -17.98
CA LYS A 298 -3.50 7.24 -19.03
C LYS A 298 -3.67 8.43 -19.98
N ARG A 299 -4.90 8.78 -20.38
CA ARG A 299 -5.18 9.98 -21.20
C ARG A 299 -4.65 11.31 -20.63
N TYR A 300 -4.57 11.46 -19.32
CA TYR A 300 -4.12 12.70 -18.67
C TYR A 300 -2.63 12.69 -18.31
N LEU A 301 -1.97 11.54 -18.44
CA LEU A 301 -0.54 11.38 -18.16
C LEU A 301 0.37 11.73 -19.35
N GLY A 302 -0.19 12.27 -20.43
CA GLY A 302 0.53 12.73 -21.61
C GLY A 302 0.99 11.57 -22.49
N GLY A 303 0.09 11.10 -23.37
CA GLY A 303 0.49 10.30 -24.52
C GLY A 303 1.13 11.19 -25.58
N GLY A 304 2.42 11.02 -25.86
CA GLY A 304 3.02 11.57 -27.07
C GLY A 304 2.32 10.97 -28.29
N GLY A 305 1.46 11.76 -28.94
CA GLY A 305 0.71 11.33 -30.12
C GLY A 305 -0.59 12.10 -30.32
N GLY A 306 -0.53 13.43 -30.43
CA GLY A 306 -1.67 14.26 -30.77
C GLY A 306 -1.20 15.58 -31.39
N SER A 307 -1.04 15.60 -32.71
CA SER A 307 -1.03 16.84 -33.48
C SER A 307 -2.41 17.49 -33.35
N GLY A 308 -2.54 18.55 -32.56
CA GLY A 308 -3.82 19.25 -32.40
C GLY A 308 -3.78 20.40 -31.40
N GLY A 309 -3.35 21.56 -31.88
CA GLY A 309 -3.84 22.91 -31.55
C GLY A 309 -4.11 23.30 -30.09
N GLY A 310 -3.26 24.21 -29.58
CA GLY A 310 -3.73 25.36 -28.80
C GLY A 310 -3.71 25.22 -27.27
N GLY A 311 -2.64 25.72 -26.64
CA GLY A 311 -2.66 26.13 -25.23
C GLY A 311 -1.40 25.76 -24.44
N GLY A 312 -0.51 26.74 -24.24
CA GLY A 312 0.43 26.80 -23.12
C GLY A 312 1.36 25.60 -22.90
N ALA A 313 2.43 25.50 -23.68
CA ALA A 313 3.45 24.47 -23.51
C ALA A 313 4.30 24.68 -22.25
N TYR A 314 3.90 24.07 -21.13
CA TYR A 314 4.86 23.58 -20.15
C TYR A 314 5.47 22.27 -20.69
N LYS A 315 6.75 22.30 -21.07
CA LYS A 315 7.54 21.08 -21.31
C LYS A 315 7.61 20.31 -19.99
N LYS A 316 6.79 19.26 -19.84
CA LYS A 316 6.84 18.36 -18.68
C LYS A 316 7.99 17.36 -18.90
N GLU A 317 9.09 17.53 -18.18
CA GLU A 317 10.08 16.47 -17.99
C GLU A 317 9.37 15.26 -17.34
N GLY A 318 9.34 14.13 -18.04
CA GLY A 318 8.68 12.90 -17.58
C GLY A 318 7.58 12.45 -18.53
N GLY A 319 7.97 11.81 -19.64
CA GLY A 319 7.04 11.19 -20.60
C GLY A 319 6.12 10.15 -19.95
N ALA A 320 5.16 9.62 -20.72
CA ALA A 320 4.07 8.70 -20.36
C ALA A 320 4.36 7.53 -19.37
N SER A 321 5.63 7.27 -19.05
CA SER A 321 6.12 6.31 -18.05
C SER A 321 6.30 6.89 -16.63
N SER A 322 6.09 8.19 -16.41
CA SER A 322 6.49 8.87 -15.15
C SER A 322 5.73 8.43 -13.90
N TYR A 323 4.55 7.81 -14.05
CA TYR A 323 3.72 7.36 -12.92
C TYR A 323 3.37 5.87 -12.95
N LEU A 324 4.05 5.07 -13.78
CA LEU A 324 3.77 3.63 -13.87
C LEU A 324 3.99 2.93 -12.52
N THR A 325 5.06 3.29 -11.81
CA THR A 325 5.37 2.76 -10.47
C THR A 325 4.29 3.12 -9.46
N SER A 326 3.84 4.37 -9.44
CA SER A 326 2.74 4.82 -8.57
C SER A 326 1.43 4.08 -8.87
N ARG A 327 1.13 3.79 -10.14
CA ARG A 327 -0.07 3.04 -10.55
C ARG A 327 0.01 1.56 -10.17
N ILE A 328 1.20 0.95 -10.24
CA ILE A 328 1.43 -0.42 -9.76
C ILE A 328 1.23 -0.49 -8.25
N ASN A 329 1.80 0.46 -7.49
CA ASN A 329 1.58 0.53 -6.03
C ASN A 329 0.13 0.69 -5.68
N TRP A 330 -0.54 1.61 -6.37
CA TRP A 330 -1.94 1.84 -6.17
C TRP A 330 -2.75 0.56 -6.37
N ALA A 331 -2.48 -0.23 -7.41
CA ALA A 331 -3.23 -1.46 -7.67
C ALA A 331 -3.17 -2.44 -6.49
N ILE A 332 -1.99 -2.66 -5.90
CA ILE A 332 -1.83 -3.59 -4.77
C ILE A 332 -2.40 -2.99 -3.48
N GLN A 333 -1.98 -1.78 -3.10
CA GLN A 333 -2.39 -1.16 -1.84
C GLN A 333 -3.89 -0.88 -1.78
N SER A 334 -4.46 -0.40 -2.89
CA SER A 334 -5.91 -0.20 -3.01
C SER A 334 -6.64 -1.54 -2.95
N SER A 335 -6.06 -2.63 -3.44
CA SER A 335 -6.64 -3.97 -3.24
C SER A 335 -6.57 -4.43 -1.78
N GLY A 336 -5.55 -4.04 -1.02
CA GLY A 336 -5.54 -4.24 0.44
C GLY A 336 -6.70 -3.53 1.14
N VAL A 337 -7.09 -2.33 0.66
CA VAL A 337 -8.28 -1.63 1.16
C VAL A 337 -9.59 -2.34 0.75
N ASP A 338 -9.65 -2.97 -0.43
CA ASP A 338 -10.80 -3.83 -0.79
C ASP A 338 -10.95 -5.00 0.19
N TYR A 339 -9.83 -5.59 0.60
CA TYR A 339 -9.79 -6.65 1.60
C TYR A 339 -10.37 -6.16 2.93
N LEU A 340 -9.93 -4.99 3.41
CA LEU A 340 -10.42 -4.39 4.64
C LEU A 340 -11.93 -4.15 4.60
N HIS A 341 -12.46 -3.59 3.50
CA HIS A 341 -13.90 -3.36 3.37
C HIS A 341 -14.70 -4.67 3.39
N LEU A 342 -14.20 -5.72 2.73
CA LEU A 342 -14.85 -7.02 2.73
C LEU A 342 -14.85 -7.66 4.12
N LEU A 343 -13.76 -7.54 4.88
CA LEU A 343 -13.72 -7.96 6.28
C LEU A 343 -14.75 -7.19 7.13
N ILE A 344 -14.78 -5.85 7.03
CA ILE A 344 -15.70 -5.01 7.81
C ILE A 344 -17.15 -5.37 7.51
N VAL A 345 -17.52 -5.48 6.23
CA VAL A 345 -18.88 -5.82 5.81
C VAL A 345 -19.26 -7.24 6.23
N SER A 346 -18.34 -8.20 6.11
CA SER A 346 -18.58 -9.59 6.54
C SER A 346 -18.76 -9.67 8.05
N MET A 347 -17.93 -8.97 8.82
CA MET A 347 -18.07 -8.89 10.28
C MET A 347 -19.36 -8.22 10.68
N GLU A 348 -19.74 -7.10 10.06
CA GLU A 348 -21.01 -6.42 10.33
C GLU A 348 -22.20 -7.35 10.05
N TYR A 349 -22.14 -8.15 9.00
CA TYR A 349 -23.15 -9.17 8.73
C TYR A 349 -23.18 -10.25 9.82
N LEU A 350 -22.03 -10.84 10.15
CA LEU A 350 -21.90 -11.95 11.09
C LEU A 350 -22.30 -11.53 12.51
N THR A 351 -21.88 -10.35 12.97
CA THR A 351 -22.21 -9.86 14.31
C THR A 351 -23.71 -9.66 14.46
N ARG A 352 -24.37 -9.05 13.47
CA ARG A 352 -25.83 -8.89 13.47
C ARG A 352 -26.57 -10.22 13.34
N ARG A 353 -26.12 -11.10 12.43
CA ARG A 353 -26.76 -12.39 12.16
C ARG A 353 -26.76 -13.30 13.37
N TYR A 354 -25.64 -13.35 14.11
CA TYR A 354 -25.47 -14.21 15.26
C TYR A 354 -25.72 -13.50 16.60
N GLY A 355 -26.00 -12.20 16.62
CA GLY A 355 -26.18 -11.45 17.87
C GLY A 355 -24.89 -11.46 18.71
N ILE A 356 -23.78 -11.07 18.09
CA ILE A 356 -22.48 -10.89 18.75
C ILE A 356 -22.35 -9.41 19.09
N HIS A 357 -22.21 -9.08 20.37
CA HIS A 357 -22.01 -7.72 20.84
C HIS A 357 -20.56 -7.28 20.61
N ALA A 358 -20.29 -6.81 19.39
CA ALA A 358 -19.00 -6.27 19.00
C ALA A 358 -19.15 -5.03 18.12
N ARG A 359 -18.24 -4.06 18.28
CA ARG A 359 -18.17 -2.83 17.48
C ARG A 359 -16.76 -2.70 16.89
N LEU A 360 -16.64 -2.25 15.65
CA LEU A 360 -15.34 -1.87 15.10
C LEU A 360 -14.71 -0.78 15.98
N ALA A 361 -13.48 -1.01 16.45
CA ALA A 361 -12.75 -0.08 17.31
C ALA A 361 -11.76 0.75 16.48
N LEU A 362 -10.85 0.07 15.77
CA LEU A 362 -9.82 0.71 14.96
C LEU A 362 -9.35 -0.24 13.85
N THR A 363 -8.98 0.35 12.72
CA THR A 363 -8.28 -0.35 11.63
C THR A 363 -6.93 0.33 11.42
N VAL A 364 -5.83 -0.39 11.50
CA VAL A 364 -4.48 0.15 11.30
C VAL A 364 -3.77 -0.66 10.24
N HIS A 365 -3.64 -0.11 9.03
CA HIS A 365 -3.08 -0.85 7.88
C HIS A 365 -3.86 -2.14 7.59
N ASP A 366 -3.25 -3.30 7.87
CA ASP A 366 -3.76 -4.67 7.74
C ASP A 366 -4.33 -5.23 9.06
N GLU A 367 -4.23 -4.47 10.15
CA GLU A 367 -4.81 -4.84 11.45
C GLU A 367 -6.26 -4.34 11.56
N ILE A 368 -7.14 -5.23 12.05
CA ILE A 368 -8.54 -4.91 12.36
C ILE A 368 -8.85 -5.29 13.80
N ARG A 369 -9.38 -4.35 14.58
CA ARG A 369 -9.70 -4.55 16.00
C ARG A 369 -11.15 -4.17 16.27
N TYR A 370 -11.84 -5.04 17.00
CA TYR A 370 -13.20 -4.87 17.49
C TYR A 370 -13.17 -4.73 19.01
N LEU A 371 -14.07 -3.93 19.56
CA LEU A 371 -14.41 -3.96 20.98
C LEU A 371 -15.60 -4.90 21.14
N ALA A 372 -15.41 -6.02 21.83
CA ALA A 372 -16.43 -7.04 22.04
C ALA A 372 -16.73 -7.21 23.53
N ARG A 373 -17.97 -7.56 23.86
CA ARG A 373 -18.31 -7.97 25.23
C ARG A 373 -17.56 -9.25 25.58
N GLU A 374 -17.09 -9.39 26.82
CA GLU A 374 -16.28 -10.54 27.23
C GLU A 374 -16.97 -11.89 26.96
N GLY A 375 -18.28 -11.99 27.19
CA GLY A 375 -19.06 -13.20 26.91
C GLY A 375 -19.15 -13.59 25.43
N ASP A 376 -18.85 -12.65 24.52
CA ASP A 376 -18.89 -12.86 23.07
C ASP A 376 -17.50 -12.91 22.43
N LYS A 377 -16.42 -12.81 23.21
CA LYS A 377 -15.05 -12.67 22.69
C LYS A 377 -14.65 -13.79 21.72
N TYR A 378 -14.97 -15.05 22.06
CA TYR A 378 -14.64 -16.20 21.22
C TYR A 378 -15.56 -16.34 19.99
N ARG A 379 -16.84 -15.92 20.11
CA ARG A 379 -17.78 -15.85 18.97
C ARG A 379 -17.35 -14.76 17.99
N CYS A 380 -16.90 -13.61 18.50
CA CYS A 380 -16.33 -12.54 17.70
C CYS A 380 -15.06 -13.00 16.98
N ALA A 381 -14.17 -13.73 17.67
CA ALA A 381 -12.97 -14.28 17.06
C ALA A 381 -13.29 -15.32 15.96
N MET A 382 -14.27 -16.20 16.19
CA MET A 382 -14.76 -17.14 15.18
C MET A 382 -15.37 -16.43 13.97
N ALA A 383 -16.19 -15.39 14.19
CA ALA A 383 -16.74 -14.57 13.11
C ALA A 383 -15.64 -13.92 12.27
N LEU A 384 -14.57 -13.45 12.91
CA LEU A 384 -13.43 -12.85 12.22
C LEU A 384 -12.69 -13.87 11.33
N GLN A 385 -12.51 -15.10 11.80
CA GLN A 385 -11.97 -16.19 10.99
C GLN A 385 -12.85 -16.49 9.76
N VAL A 386 -14.17 -16.57 9.95
CA VAL A 386 -15.12 -16.80 8.84
C VAL A 386 -15.10 -15.64 7.84
N ALA A 387 -15.09 -14.40 8.32
CA ALA A 387 -14.99 -13.20 7.48
C ALA A 387 -13.72 -13.21 6.60
N ASN A 388 -12.59 -13.69 7.14
CA ASN A 388 -11.35 -13.83 6.40
C ASN A 388 -11.44 -14.87 5.29
N VAL A 389 -12.03 -16.04 5.60
CA VAL A 389 -12.25 -17.10 4.60
C VAL A 389 -13.11 -16.58 3.45
N TRP A 390 -14.22 -15.90 3.75
CA TRP A 390 -15.09 -15.32 2.73
C TRP A 390 -14.37 -14.27 1.88
N THR A 391 -13.62 -13.39 2.53
CA THR A 391 -12.83 -12.37 1.85
C THR A 391 -11.82 -13.02 0.89
N ARG A 392 -11.06 -14.02 1.37
CA ARG A 392 -10.05 -14.69 0.54
C ARG A 392 -10.64 -15.53 -0.60
N ALA A 393 -11.79 -16.16 -0.35
CA ALA A 393 -12.52 -16.89 -1.37
C ALA A 393 -13.00 -15.95 -2.48
N LEU A 394 -13.58 -14.80 -2.13
CA LEU A 394 -14.01 -13.80 -3.11
C LEU A 394 -12.82 -13.23 -3.90
N PHE A 395 -11.70 -12.94 -3.24
CA PHE A 395 -10.46 -12.53 -3.91
C PHE A 395 -9.99 -13.57 -4.93
N SER A 396 -9.96 -14.85 -4.54
CA SER A 396 -9.53 -15.96 -5.42
C SER A 396 -10.47 -16.09 -6.62
N GLN A 397 -11.79 -16.07 -6.38
CA GLN A 397 -12.81 -16.17 -7.41
C GLN A 397 -12.73 -15.00 -8.42
N GLN A 398 -12.54 -13.76 -7.95
CA GLN A 398 -12.36 -12.59 -8.82
C GLN A 398 -11.05 -12.62 -9.61
N MET A 399 -10.08 -13.46 -9.21
CA MET A 399 -8.87 -13.76 -9.97
C MET A 399 -9.05 -14.95 -10.93
N GLY A 400 -10.23 -15.55 -10.96
CA GLY A 400 -10.55 -16.71 -11.80
C GLY A 400 -10.15 -18.06 -11.19
N ILE A 401 -9.81 -18.10 -9.90
CA ILE A 401 -9.40 -19.30 -9.16
C ILE A 401 -10.56 -19.74 -8.25
N GLN A 402 -11.05 -20.97 -8.44
CA GLN A 402 -12.31 -21.45 -7.82
C GLN A 402 -12.11 -22.26 -6.53
N ASP A 403 -10.89 -22.32 -6.01
CA ASP A 403 -10.54 -22.94 -4.74
C ASP A 403 -9.79 -21.95 -3.83
N LEU A 404 -9.63 -22.32 -2.56
CA LEU A 404 -8.88 -21.55 -1.56
C LEU A 404 -8.02 -22.50 -0.73
N PRO A 405 -6.68 -22.33 -0.72
CA PRO A 405 -5.79 -23.17 0.09
C PRO A 405 -6.01 -22.94 1.58
N GLN A 406 -6.04 -24.03 2.35
CA GLN A 406 -6.19 -23.97 3.80
C GLN A 406 -5.09 -23.14 4.47
N ALA A 407 -3.85 -23.20 3.96
CA ALA A 407 -2.69 -22.50 4.50
C ALA A 407 -2.87 -20.98 4.60
N CYS A 408 -3.71 -20.39 3.73
CA CYS A 408 -3.98 -18.96 3.75
C CYS A 408 -5.41 -18.61 4.16
N ALA A 409 -6.31 -19.59 4.32
CA ALA A 409 -7.74 -19.35 4.54
C ALA A 409 -8.04 -18.64 5.87
N TYR A 410 -7.31 -18.99 6.93
CA TYR A 410 -7.51 -18.48 8.28
C TYR A 410 -6.44 -17.43 8.64
N PHE A 411 -6.76 -16.54 9.58
CA PHE A 411 -5.73 -15.77 10.27
C PHE A 411 -4.81 -16.72 11.04
N SER A 412 -3.50 -16.42 11.08
CA SER A 412 -2.57 -17.19 11.92
C SER A 412 -3.04 -17.24 13.37
N ALA A 413 -3.52 -16.10 13.87
CA ALA A 413 -4.20 -16.02 15.16
C ALA A 413 -5.17 -14.84 15.20
N VAL A 414 -6.15 -14.93 16.09
CA VAL A 414 -7.00 -13.82 16.52
C VAL A 414 -6.67 -13.52 17.97
N ASP A 415 -6.28 -12.28 18.22
CA ASP A 415 -5.90 -11.80 19.54
C ASP A 415 -7.11 -11.33 20.32
N VAL A 416 -7.12 -11.64 21.61
CA VAL A 416 -8.10 -11.18 22.59
C VAL A 416 -7.36 -10.58 23.78
N ASP A 417 -7.59 -9.31 24.04
CA ASP A 417 -6.81 -8.54 25.02
C ASP A 417 -7.63 -7.43 25.67
N PHE A 418 -7.25 -7.02 26.89
CA PHE A 418 -7.84 -5.87 27.57
C PHE A 418 -7.15 -4.55 27.20
N VAL A 419 -5.96 -4.62 26.59
CA VAL A 419 -5.24 -3.46 26.08
C VAL A 419 -5.05 -3.52 24.56
N LEU A 420 -4.92 -2.36 23.93
CA LEU A 420 -4.61 -2.30 22.50
C LEU A 420 -3.09 -2.43 22.28
N ARG A 421 -2.60 -3.61 21.90
CA ARG A 421 -1.19 -3.81 21.52
C ARG A 421 -1.06 -4.71 20.28
N LYS A 422 0.15 -4.78 19.74
CA LYS A 422 0.40 -5.51 18.50
C LYS A 422 0.33 -7.02 18.71
N GLU A 423 1.11 -7.52 19.66
CA GLU A 423 1.19 -8.93 20.03
C GLU A 423 0.81 -9.04 21.51
N VAL A 424 -0.04 -10.00 21.85
CA VAL A 424 -0.64 -10.11 23.18
C VAL A 424 0.35 -10.52 24.27
N ASP A 425 1.52 -11.04 23.91
CA ASP A 425 2.57 -11.45 24.84
C ASP A 425 3.58 -10.33 25.14
N MET A 426 3.49 -9.19 24.44
CA MET A 426 4.35 -8.05 24.69
C MET A 426 4.07 -7.44 26.06
N SER A 427 5.05 -7.48 26.96
CA SER A 427 4.97 -6.88 28.30
C SER A 427 4.81 -5.35 28.29
N CYS A 428 5.07 -4.70 27.15
CA CYS A 428 4.96 -3.25 26.95
C CYS A 428 5.76 -2.38 27.94
N VAL A 429 6.82 -2.93 28.53
CA VAL A 429 7.71 -2.18 29.43
C VAL A 429 8.54 -1.17 28.64
N THR A 430 8.47 0.10 29.04
CA THR A 430 9.22 1.23 28.46
C THR A 430 9.75 2.14 29.57
N PRO A 431 10.61 3.14 29.27
CA PRO A 431 11.13 4.03 30.31
C PRO A 431 10.05 4.85 31.02
N SER A 432 8.91 5.10 30.37
CA SER A 432 7.76 5.82 30.94
C SER A 432 6.68 4.90 31.52
N HIS A 433 6.76 3.59 31.27
CA HIS A 433 5.85 2.58 31.81
C HIS A 433 6.65 1.34 32.24
N PRO A 434 7.16 1.31 33.48
CA PRO A 434 8.05 0.24 33.95
C PRO A 434 7.30 -1.05 34.32
N GLU A 435 5.99 -0.98 34.52
CA GLU A 435 5.16 -2.12 34.91
C GLU A 435 4.84 -2.99 33.70
N ALA A 436 4.95 -4.30 33.87
CA ALA A 436 4.66 -5.25 32.80
C ALA A 436 3.15 -5.48 32.69
N ILE A 437 2.61 -5.34 31.49
CA ILE A 437 1.21 -5.66 31.21
C ILE A 437 1.08 -7.17 31.01
N ALA A 438 0.16 -7.80 31.74
CA ALA A 438 -0.12 -9.24 31.65
C ALA A 438 -0.52 -9.65 30.22
N PRO A 439 -0.16 -10.86 29.76
CA PRO A 439 -0.45 -11.28 28.39
C PRO A 439 -1.93 -11.55 28.15
N GLY A 440 -2.40 -11.32 26.92
CA GLY A 440 -3.72 -11.70 26.43
C GLY A 440 -3.77 -13.12 25.86
N GLU A 441 -4.86 -13.46 25.17
CA GLU A 441 -5.01 -14.73 24.45
C GLU A 441 -4.76 -14.52 22.94
N SER A 442 -3.94 -15.37 22.31
CA SER A 442 -3.80 -15.40 20.84
C SER A 442 -4.28 -16.77 20.36
N LEU A 443 -5.31 -16.80 19.52
CA LEU A 443 -6.06 -18.01 19.22
C LEU A 443 -6.08 -18.31 17.72
N GLY A 444 -5.49 -19.44 17.34
CA GLY A 444 -5.64 -20.02 16.00
C GLY A 444 -7.01 -20.66 15.79
N ILE A 445 -7.32 -21.04 14.55
CA ILE A 445 -8.62 -21.67 14.23
C ILE A 445 -8.87 -22.96 15.02
N TRP A 446 -7.84 -23.79 15.23
CA TRP A 446 -7.98 -25.05 15.96
C TRP A 446 -8.26 -24.84 17.45
N GLU A 447 -7.63 -23.84 18.05
CA GLU A 447 -7.86 -23.47 19.45
C GLU A 447 -9.26 -22.89 19.63
N LEU A 448 -9.73 -22.07 18.69
CA LEU A 448 -11.11 -21.57 18.68
C LEU A 448 -12.14 -22.69 18.54
N LEU A 449 -11.89 -23.67 17.66
CA LEU A 449 -12.77 -24.85 17.54
C LEU A 449 -12.82 -25.67 18.83
N ALA A 450 -11.68 -25.76 19.56
CA ALA A 450 -11.61 -26.46 20.83
C ALA A 450 -12.40 -25.78 21.97
N LYS A 451 -12.69 -24.46 21.87
CA LYS A 451 -13.56 -23.75 22.83
C LYS A 451 -15.02 -24.23 22.77
N GLY A 452 -15.40 -25.00 21.75
CA GLY A 452 -16.73 -25.62 21.66
C GLY A 452 -17.85 -24.59 21.70
N ARG A 453 -18.81 -24.76 22.63
CA ARG A 453 -20.03 -23.93 22.71
C ARG A 453 -19.76 -22.43 22.87
N GLU A 454 -18.61 -22.04 23.44
CA GLU A 454 -18.27 -20.63 23.65
C GLU A 454 -17.88 -19.90 22.35
N ALA A 455 -17.42 -20.62 21.33
CA ALA A 455 -17.01 -20.04 20.04
C ALA A 455 -18.01 -20.32 18.90
N VAL A 456 -19.04 -21.14 19.14
CA VAL A 456 -20.00 -21.55 18.12
C VAL A 456 -20.85 -20.38 17.64
N LEU A 457 -20.92 -20.23 16.31
CA LEU A 457 -21.86 -19.35 15.64
C LEU A 457 -23.18 -20.11 15.40
N ASP A 458 -24.03 -20.17 16.43
CA ASP A 458 -25.29 -20.92 16.39
C ASP A 458 -26.32 -20.26 15.43
N PRO A 459 -26.73 -20.93 14.33
CA PRO A 459 -27.74 -20.40 13.42
C PRO A 459 -29.11 -20.15 14.08
N GLY A 460 -29.42 -20.84 15.18
CA GLY A 460 -30.65 -20.68 15.95
C GLY A 460 -30.69 -19.39 16.77
N VAL A 461 -29.52 -18.84 17.13
CA VAL A 461 -29.44 -17.52 17.75
C VAL A 461 -29.69 -16.46 16.67
N ARG A 462 -30.66 -15.59 16.92
CA ARG A 462 -30.90 -14.37 16.14
C ARG A 462 -30.73 -13.20 17.09
N GLY A 463 -30.02 -12.16 16.66
CA GLY A 463 -29.92 -10.93 17.45
C GLY A 463 -31.32 -10.41 17.80
N ALA A 464 -31.61 -10.25 19.09
CA ALA A 464 -32.94 -9.93 19.58
C ALA A 464 -33.46 -8.56 19.10
N ASP A 465 -32.56 -7.63 18.72
CA ASP A 465 -32.86 -6.21 18.55
C ASP A 465 -32.28 -5.57 17.27
N VAL A 466 -31.92 -6.34 16.23
CA VAL A 466 -31.20 -5.78 15.06
C VAL A 466 -31.88 -6.12 13.73
N ASP A 467 -31.92 -5.15 12.81
CA ASP A 467 -32.19 -5.38 11.38
C ASP A 467 -31.09 -6.30 10.81
N VAL A 468 -31.32 -7.61 10.97
CA VAL A 468 -30.45 -8.67 10.45
C VAL A 468 -30.42 -8.50 8.93
N PRO A 469 -29.24 -8.32 8.31
CA PRO A 469 -29.17 -8.16 6.87
C PRO A 469 -29.74 -9.41 6.19
N ARG A 470 -30.62 -9.21 5.21
CA ARG A 470 -31.27 -10.26 4.41
C ARG A 470 -30.73 -10.22 2.99
N PRO A 471 -29.50 -10.69 2.72
CA PRO A 471 -28.91 -10.66 1.38
C PRO A 471 -29.74 -11.46 0.37
N GLU A 472 -30.51 -12.46 0.82
CA GLU A 472 -31.36 -13.33 0.00
C GLU A 472 -32.47 -12.55 -0.72
N ARG A 473 -32.80 -11.34 -0.27
CA ARG A 473 -33.78 -10.48 -0.94
C ARG A 473 -33.26 -9.88 -2.25
N PHE A 474 -31.94 -9.92 -2.46
CA PHE A 474 -31.30 -9.39 -3.65
C PHE A 474 -30.97 -10.54 -4.60
N GLY A 475 -31.33 -10.40 -5.88
CA GLY A 475 -30.82 -11.30 -6.91
C GLY A 475 -29.30 -11.16 -7.01
N PHE A 476 -28.58 -12.28 -7.03
CA PHE A 476 -27.15 -12.27 -7.30
C PHE A 476 -26.94 -12.33 -8.82
N GLU A 477 -26.32 -11.29 -9.36
CA GLU A 477 -25.83 -11.28 -10.73
C GLU A 477 -24.32 -11.47 -10.71
N GLU A 478 -23.84 -12.50 -11.41
CA GLU A 478 -22.42 -12.78 -11.49
C GLU A 478 -21.72 -11.65 -12.24
N ARG A 479 -20.78 -10.99 -11.57
CA ARG A 479 -19.99 -9.92 -12.15
C ARG A 479 -18.86 -10.51 -12.99
N VAL A 480 -18.70 -9.98 -14.20
CA VAL A 480 -17.50 -10.24 -15.03
C VAL A 480 -16.24 -9.75 -14.29
N PRO A 481 -15.30 -10.64 -13.95
CA PRO A 481 -14.09 -10.26 -13.22
C PRO A 481 -13.25 -9.24 -13.98
N VAL A 482 -12.60 -8.32 -13.26
CA VAL A 482 -11.71 -7.31 -13.88
C VAL A 482 -10.56 -7.99 -14.64
N MET A 483 -10.10 -9.13 -14.13
CA MET A 483 -9.04 -9.94 -14.74
C MET A 483 -9.40 -10.47 -16.13
N GLU A 484 -10.69 -10.68 -16.41
CA GLU A 484 -11.12 -11.16 -17.72
C GLU A 484 -10.94 -10.07 -18.79
N GLY A 485 -11.20 -8.81 -18.44
CA GLY A 485 -10.92 -7.66 -19.30
C GLY A 485 -9.44 -7.48 -19.61
N LEU A 486 -8.55 -7.90 -18.70
CA LEU A 486 -7.11 -7.92 -18.92
C LEU A 486 -6.66 -9.09 -19.79
N GLY A 487 -7.46 -10.14 -19.96
CA GLY A 487 -7.18 -11.34 -20.76
C GLY A 487 -6.97 -11.07 -22.26
N GLY A 488 -7.41 -9.91 -22.75
CA GLY A 488 -7.51 -9.62 -24.17
C GLY A 488 -8.61 -10.45 -24.82
N ALA A 489 -9.17 -9.98 -25.95
CA ALA A 489 -10.08 -10.78 -26.78
C ALA A 489 -9.33 -11.83 -27.61
N ASP A 490 -8.27 -12.40 -27.04
CA ASP A 490 -7.39 -13.34 -27.72
C ASP A 490 -8.05 -14.71 -27.71
N GLY A 491 -8.19 -15.34 -28.89
CA GLY A 491 -8.60 -16.74 -28.97
C GLY A 491 -7.67 -17.66 -28.18
N GLU A 492 -8.15 -18.84 -27.80
CA GLU A 492 -7.45 -19.77 -26.89
C GLU A 492 -6.00 -20.06 -27.31
N GLU A 493 -5.73 -20.19 -28.61
CA GLU A 493 -4.38 -20.43 -29.14
C GLU A 493 -3.43 -19.22 -28.96
N SER A 494 -3.93 -18.00 -29.16
CA SER A 494 -3.17 -16.76 -28.93
C SER A 494 -2.88 -16.56 -27.44
N GLY A 495 -3.85 -16.89 -26.57
CA GLY A 495 -3.68 -16.90 -25.12
C GLY A 495 -2.60 -17.88 -24.65
N ARG A 496 -2.60 -19.11 -25.20
CA ARG A 496 -1.55 -20.11 -24.90
C ARG A 496 -0.17 -19.67 -25.38
N ALA A 497 -0.07 -19.08 -26.58
CA ALA A 497 1.19 -18.55 -27.08
C ALA A 497 1.71 -17.39 -26.22
N TRP A 498 0.82 -16.52 -25.74
CA TRP A 498 1.15 -15.45 -24.81
C TRP A 498 1.68 -15.97 -23.47
N LEU A 499 1.02 -16.95 -22.86
CA LEU A 499 1.48 -17.59 -21.63
C LEU A 499 2.85 -18.25 -21.82
N ARG A 500 3.03 -19.03 -22.90
CA ARG A 500 4.33 -19.64 -23.26
C ARG A 500 5.43 -18.59 -23.41
N ALA A 501 5.13 -17.45 -24.03
CA ALA A 501 6.11 -16.39 -24.22
C ALA A 501 6.56 -15.75 -22.89
N GLN A 502 5.66 -15.61 -21.90
CA GLN A 502 5.99 -15.02 -20.60
C GLN A 502 6.85 -15.95 -19.73
N ILE A 503 6.68 -17.27 -19.84
CA ILE A 503 7.51 -18.26 -19.11
C ILE A 503 8.81 -18.62 -19.81
N ALA A 504 9.02 -18.12 -21.03
CA ALA A 504 10.21 -18.40 -21.82
C ALA A 504 11.49 -17.94 -21.09
N GLY A 505 12.55 -18.75 -21.15
CA GLY A 505 13.84 -18.47 -20.50
C GLY A 505 14.60 -17.28 -21.10
N GLY A 506 14.13 -16.76 -22.23
CA GLY A 506 14.68 -15.54 -22.83
C GLY A 506 14.24 -15.29 -24.25
N ARG A 507 14.85 -14.27 -24.86
CA ARG A 507 14.44 -13.72 -26.17
C ARG A 507 14.42 -14.76 -27.31
N GLY A 508 15.40 -15.66 -27.36
CA GLY A 508 15.49 -16.66 -28.43
C GLY A 508 14.36 -17.69 -28.40
N GLU A 509 13.83 -18.02 -27.21
CA GLU A 509 12.67 -18.89 -27.06
C GLU A 509 11.37 -18.14 -27.40
N VAL A 510 11.24 -16.89 -26.97
CA VAL A 510 10.11 -16.03 -27.38
C VAL A 510 10.02 -15.91 -28.90
N ASP A 511 11.14 -15.68 -29.59
CA ASP A 511 11.15 -15.54 -31.05
C ASP A 511 10.73 -16.86 -31.74
N ARG A 512 11.03 -18.03 -31.16
CA ARG A 512 10.53 -19.33 -31.64
C ARG A 512 9.01 -19.46 -31.46
N ILE A 513 8.48 -19.09 -30.30
CA ILE A 513 7.04 -19.16 -29.98
C ILE A 513 6.24 -18.24 -30.92
N VAL A 514 6.72 -17.02 -31.16
CA VAL A 514 6.07 -16.08 -32.10
C VAL A 514 6.03 -16.66 -33.53
N ARG A 515 7.11 -17.30 -33.96
CA ARG A 515 7.17 -17.95 -35.29
C ARG A 515 6.21 -19.14 -35.39
N GLU A 516 6.11 -19.96 -34.35
CA GLU A 516 5.16 -21.08 -34.28
C GLU A 516 3.71 -20.61 -34.35
N ALA A 517 3.36 -19.57 -33.59
CA ALA A 517 2.02 -18.99 -33.59
C ALA A 517 1.66 -18.35 -34.94
N GLY A 518 2.62 -17.66 -35.57
CA GLY A 518 2.43 -17.05 -36.89
C GLY A 518 2.34 -18.08 -38.04
N ALA A 519 3.04 -19.20 -37.95
CA ALA A 519 3.03 -20.24 -38.99
C ALA A 519 1.70 -21.02 -39.03
N LYS A 520 1.05 -21.22 -37.89
CA LYS A 520 -0.26 -21.92 -37.83
C LYS A 520 -1.41 -21.07 -38.35
N GLY A 521 -1.37 -19.75 -38.18
CA GLY A 521 -2.38 -18.82 -38.72
C GLY A 521 -2.37 -18.70 -40.25
N ALA A 522 -1.28 -19.07 -40.92
CA ALA A 522 -1.18 -19.08 -42.38
C ALA A 522 -1.64 -20.40 -43.03
N GLY A 523 -1.94 -21.43 -42.24
CA GLY A 523 -2.22 -22.79 -42.72
C GLY A 523 -3.70 -23.11 -43.01
N SER A 524 -4.65 -22.19 -42.81
CA SER A 524 -6.09 -22.49 -42.91
C SER A 524 -6.82 -21.96 -44.15
N VAL A 525 -6.11 -21.50 -45.19
CA VAL A 525 -6.73 -21.12 -46.47
C VAL A 525 -6.10 -21.88 -47.63
N SER A 526 -6.66 -23.06 -47.95
CA SER A 526 -6.97 -23.53 -49.31
C SER A 526 -7.25 -25.05 -49.33
N VAL A 527 -8.51 -25.42 -49.10
CA VAL A 527 -9.05 -26.68 -49.65
C VAL A 527 -10.23 -26.31 -50.54
N SER A 528 -9.93 -26.16 -51.83
CA SER A 528 -10.86 -26.25 -52.97
C SER A 528 -9.99 -26.05 -54.23
N GLY A 529 -10.02 -26.84 -55.28
CA GLY A 529 -10.76 -28.05 -55.60
C GLY A 529 -10.05 -28.74 -56.76
N SER A 530 -10.36 -30.01 -56.93
CA SER A 530 -9.99 -30.85 -58.06
C SER A 530 -10.37 -30.21 -59.41
N GLY A 531 -9.41 -30.08 -60.31
CA GLY A 531 -9.61 -29.72 -61.71
C GLY A 531 -8.51 -30.33 -62.56
N SER A 532 -8.83 -31.46 -63.19
CA SER A 532 -8.04 -32.14 -64.20
C SER A 532 -7.94 -31.30 -65.48
N GLY A 533 -6.78 -31.28 -66.13
CA GLY A 533 -6.70 -30.88 -67.53
C GLY A 533 -5.31 -30.46 -68.02
N GLY A 534 -4.70 -31.34 -68.82
CA GLY A 534 -4.02 -30.92 -70.04
C GLY A 534 -2.54 -30.54 -69.95
N ALA A 535 -1.67 -31.51 -70.22
CA ALA A 535 -0.30 -31.29 -70.62
C ALA A 535 -0.21 -30.61 -72.01
N ARG A 536 0.68 -29.62 -72.15
CA ARG A 536 1.43 -29.33 -73.39
C ARG A 536 2.63 -28.43 -73.09
N GLY A 537 3.80 -28.85 -73.55
CA GLY A 537 5.09 -28.22 -73.26
C GLY A 537 5.60 -27.25 -74.33
N LYS A 538 6.90 -26.94 -74.17
CA LYS A 538 7.78 -26.02 -74.93
C LYS A 538 7.48 -24.53 -74.65
N GLN A 539 8.46 -23.63 -74.49
CA GLN A 539 9.83 -23.61 -74.97
C GLN A 539 10.64 -22.59 -74.16
N VAL A 540 11.96 -22.83 -74.08
CA VAL A 540 12.97 -21.91 -73.55
C VAL A 540 13.24 -20.81 -74.57
N GLU A 541 13.30 -19.55 -74.14
CA GLU A 541 14.15 -18.55 -74.80
C GLU A 541 14.64 -17.48 -73.81
N LYS A 542 15.90 -17.10 -74.00
CA LYS A 542 16.76 -16.27 -73.15
C LYS A 542 17.18 -15.05 -73.98
N LYS A 543 17.10 -13.83 -73.44
CA LYS A 543 17.99 -12.65 -73.67
C LYS A 543 17.36 -11.42 -72.98
N GLU A 544 17.96 -10.90 -71.92
CA GLU A 544 19.03 -9.87 -71.86
C GLU A 544 18.58 -8.42 -72.16
N GLY A 545 18.61 -7.59 -71.10
CA GLY A 545 19.25 -6.26 -71.05
C GLY A 545 18.55 -5.03 -71.63
N SER A 546 18.11 -4.09 -70.76
CA SER A 546 18.46 -2.65 -70.81
C SER A 546 17.73 -1.83 -69.72
N GLU A 547 18.32 -0.68 -69.42
CA GLU A 547 18.32 0.17 -68.23
C GLU A 547 17.08 1.08 -67.97
N PRO A 548 17.04 1.87 -66.86
CA PRO A 548 15.81 2.35 -66.22
C PRO A 548 15.42 3.78 -66.60
N GLN A 549 14.13 4.14 -66.47
CA GLN A 549 13.75 5.55 -66.24
C GLN A 549 12.34 5.78 -65.65
N ALA A 550 12.36 6.64 -64.63
CA ALA A 550 11.46 7.77 -64.34
C ALA A 550 10.01 7.58 -63.83
N LYS A 551 9.81 8.28 -62.71
CA LYS A 551 8.57 8.60 -61.96
C LYS A 551 7.54 9.36 -62.81
N ILE A 552 6.26 9.02 -62.67
CA ILE A 552 5.15 9.99 -62.84
C ILE A 552 4.12 9.83 -61.72
N ARG A 553 3.89 10.96 -61.04
CA ARG A 553 2.92 11.25 -59.98
C ARG A 553 1.55 11.51 -60.61
N ARG A 554 0.48 10.87 -60.14
CA ARG A 554 -0.90 11.28 -60.44
C ARG A 554 -1.65 11.64 -59.16
N GLN A 555 -1.97 12.94 -59.07
CA GLN A 555 -2.98 13.50 -58.18
C GLN A 555 -4.38 13.07 -58.67
N ARG A 556 -5.29 12.82 -57.73
CA ARG A 556 -6.74 12.90 -57.97
C ARG A 556 -7.33 13.81 -56.90
N GLY A 557 -7.85 14.96 -57.33
CA GLY A 557 -8.77 15.78 -56.55
C GLY A 557 -10.21 15.27 -56.70
N LYS A 558 -11.04 15.61 -55.71
CA LYS A 558 -12.51 15.73 -55.73
C LYS A 558 -12.85 16.58 -54.51
N GLU A 559 -13.10 17.87 -54.70
CA GLU A 559 -14.40 18.51 -54.97
C GLU A 559 -15.36 18.51 -53.78
N VAL A 560 -15.80 19.74 -53.50
CA VAL A 560 -16.62 20.24 -52.41
C VAL A 560 -18.08 20.16 -52.81
N ALA A 561 -18.96 19.79 -51.88
CA ALA A 561 -20.38 20.10 -51.96
C ALA A 561 -20.86 20.57 -50.59
N SER A 562 -21.29 21.82 -50.55
CA SER A 562 -21.98 22.48 -49.45
C SER A 562 -23.48 22.29 -49.59
N SER A 563 -24.17 22.08 -48.47
CA SER A 563 -25.53 22.58 -48.27
C SER A 563 -25.78 22.71 -46.77
N GLY A 564 -26.16 23.93 -46.36
CA GLY A 564 -26.49 24.24 -44.98
C GLY A 564 -27.97 23.97 -44.67
N ARG A 565 -28.27 23.89 -43.38
CA ARG A 565 -29.50 24.44 -42.79
C ARG A 565 -29.30 24.68 -41.30
N ASP A 566 -30.03 25.68 -40.88
CA ASP A 566 -29.95 26.53 -39.70
C ASP A 566 -30.86 26.01 -38.58
N SER A 567 -30.48 26.24 -37.32
CA SER A 567 -31.41 26.55 -36.22
C SER A 567 -30.67 26.74 -34.88
N SER A 568 -30.61 28.00 -34.50
CA SER A 568 -30.54 28.63 -33.18
C SER A 568 -30.89 27.80 -31.93
N GLU A 569 -30.08 27.96 -30.87
CA GLU A 569 -30.56 28.49 -29.58
C GLU A 569 -29.39 28.99 -28.71
N LYS A 570 -29.41 30.29 -28.38
CA LYS A 570 -28.48 30.95 -27.44
C LYS A 570 -29.23 31.13 -26.12
N MET A 571 -28.78 30.47 -25.05
CA MET A 571 -29.19 30.81 -23.69
C MET A 571 -28.06 31.57 -22.97
N ARG A 572 -28.39 32.76 -22.48
CA ARG A 572 -27.52 33.70 -21.77
C ARG A 572 -27.31 33.23 -20.33
N PHE A 573 -26.06 33.34 -19.84
CA PHE A 573 -25.72 33.22 -18.42
C PHE A 573 -26.05 34.51 -17.67
N LEU A 574 -26.66 34.38 -16.49
CA LEU A 574 -26.78 35.43 -15.46
C LEU A 574 -25.57 35.36 -14.50
N PRO A 575 -25.13 36.49 -13.91
CA PRO A 575 -24.01 36.53 -12.98
C PRO A 575 -24.48 36.32 -11.52
N GLY A 576 -23.77 35.48 -10.76
CA GLY A 576 -23.98 35.27 -9.32
C GLY A 576 -22.66 35.39 -8.55
N GLU A 577 -22.57 36.49 -7.80
CA GLU A 577 -21.88 36.82 -6.53
C GLU A 577 -20.53 36.19 -6.05
N PRO A 578 -19.75 36.94 -5.23
CA PRO A 578 -18.33 36.71 -5.01
C PRO A 578 -18.03 35.64 -3.94
N ARG A 579 -17.18 34.67 -4.28
CA ARG A 579 -16.61 33.72 -3.32
C ARG A 579 -15.52 34.38 -2.48
N SER A 580 -15.65 34.26 -1.16
CA SER A 580 -14.63 34.56 -0.18
C SER A 580 -13.36 33.73 -0.44
N ARG A 581 -12.20 34.40 -0.42
CA ARG A 581 -10.89 33.75 -0.44
C ARG A 581 -10.61 33.16 0.95
N MET A 582 -10.89 31.87 1.13
CA MET A 582 -10.15 31.06 2.10
C MET A 582 -8.86 30.60 1.43
N GLY A 583 -7.72 30.96 2.01
CA GLY A 583 -6.40 30.56 1.53
C GLY A 583 -6.27 29.04 1.59
N PHE A 584 -6.10 28.41 0.43
CA PHE A 584 -5.64 27.03 0.34
C PHE A 584 -4.16 27.01 0.73
N VAL A 585 -3.85 26.31 1.83
CA VAL A 585 -2.49 25.88 2.13
C VAL A 585 -2.24 24.62 1.31
N ASP A 586 -1.25 24.66 0.42
CA ASP A 586 -0.85 23.52 -0.41
C ASP A 586 -0.42 22.32 0.46
N PRO A 587 -1.05 21.13 0.34
CA PRO A 587 -0.56 19.94 1.00
C PRO A 587 0.66 19.39 0.24
N ALA A 588 1.82 19.37 0.92
CA ALA A 588 3.05 18.76 0.42
C ALA A 588 2.89 17.23 0.20
N PRO A 589 3.60 16.63 -0.78
CA PRO A 589 3.52 15.20 -1.06
C PRO A 589 4.19 14.38 0.06
N PHE A 590 3.39 13.55 0.74
CA PHE A 590 3.80 12.67 1.84
C PHE A 590 4.52 11.40 1.36
N ASP A 591 5.48 10.94 2.18
CA ASP A 591 6.20 9.66 2.07
C ASP A 591 5.63 8.69 3.10
N GLU A 592 5.25 7.49 2.67
CA GLU A 592 4.33 6.56 3.34
C GLU A 592 5.05 5.47 4.17
N TRP A 593 6.35 5.61 4.42
CA TRP A 593 7.16 4.54 5.05
C TRP A 593 8.09 5.01 6.18
N GLY A 594 7.72 6.00 7.00
CA GLY A 594 8.49 6.34 8.21
C GLY A 594 10.00 6.56 7.98
N LEU A 595 10.41 6.82 6.75
CA LEU A 595 11.77 7.04 6.29
C LEU A 595 11.88 8.54 6.04
N VAL A 596 12.55 9.19 6.98
CA VAL A 596 12.95 10.60 7.04
C VAL A 596 12.75 11.38 5.74
N ARG A 597 11.75 12.27 5.72
CA ARG A 597 11.85 13.60 5.13
C ARG A 597 11.71 14.61 6.27
N SER A 598 12.83 15.02 6.86
CA SER A 598 12.86 16.23 7.67
C SER A 598 12.88 17.42 6.70
N MET A 599 11.78 18.18 6.63
CA MET A 599 11.82 19.50 6.01
C MET A 599 12.72 20.41 6.84
N ASN A 600 13.90 20.71 6.31
CA ASN A 600 14.60 21.97 6.54
C ASN A 600 15.21 22.36 5.20
N HIS A 601 14.47 23.09 4.39
CA HIS A 601 15.06 23.85 3.28
C HIS A 601 14.97 25.34 3.62
N PRO A 602 16.11 26.05 3.75
CA PRO A 602 16.12 27.49 3.83
C PRO A 602 15.70 28.05 2.46
N GLN A 603 14.78 29.01 2.49
CA GLN A 603 14.41 29.83 1.34
C GLN A 603 15.67 30.44 0.73
N ARG A 604 15.95 30.12 -0.55
CA ARG A 604 16.94 30.83 -1.35
C ARG A 604 16.29 32.14 -1.81
N ASP A 605 16.68 33.24 -1.17
CA ASP A 605 16.43 34.59 -1.66
C ASP A 605 17.13 34.80 -3.01
N VAL A 606 16.34 35.18 -4.01
CA VAL A 606 16.82 35.73 -5.28
C VAL A 606 16.93 37.24 -5.07
N GLY A 607 18.15 37.77 -5.18
CA GLY A 607 18.47 39.14 -4.78
C GLY A 607 17.99 40.25 -5.72
N GLY A 608 17.62 41.37 -5.08
CA GLY A 608 17.91 42.76 -5.48
C GLY A 608 16.71 43.62 -5.92
N PRO A 609 16.77 44.98 -5.81
CA PRO A 609 17.68 45.84 -5.05
C PRO A 609 17.00 46.92 -4.15
N LYS A 610 17.74 47.35 -3.11
CA LYS A 610 17.81 48.67 -2.43
C LYS A 610 16.51 49.52 -2.26
N ALA A 611 16.20 49.96 -1.03
CA ALA A 611 16.62 51.28 -0.50
C ALA A 611 15.95 51.70 0.86
N TRP A 612 16.66 52.58 1.59
CA TRP A 612 16.27 53.54 2.67
C TRP A 612 16.10 53.09 4.15
N THR A 613 17.21 53.24 4.91
CA THR A 613 17.48 54.06 6.13
C THR A 613 16.45 54.42 7.21
N MET A 614 17.00 54.49 8.45
CA MET A 614 16.63 55.20 9.71
C MET A 614 15.52 54.58 10.57
N GLY A 615 15.53 54.62 11.91
CA GLY A 615 16.37 55.30 12.88
C GLY A 615 15.87 55.00 14.31
N LEU A 616 16.68 55.39 15.31
CA LEU A 616 16.45 55.28 16.75
C LEU A 616 15.13 55.89 17.26
N GLY A 617 14.58 55.35 18.36
CA GLY A 617 13.58 56.04 19.17
C GLY A 617 13.08 55.23 20.37
N LEU A 618 13.47 55.67 21.58
CA LEU A 618 12.85 55.30 22.85
C LEU A 618 11.33 55.61 22.86
N VAL A 619 10.55 54.93 23.70
CA VAL A 619 9.79 55.52 24.83
C VAL A 619 9.11 54.43 25.67
N ASP A 620 9.16 54.70 26.97
CA ASP A 620 8.71 54.04 28.19
C ASP A 620 7.18 53.87 28.33
N HIS A 621 6.74 52.83 29.03
CA HIS A 621 5.70 52.91 30.07
C HIS A 621 5.66 51.62 30.91
N GLY A 622 5.94 51.78 32.20
CA GLY A 622 6.00 50.71 33.20
C GLY A 622 4.68 50.33 33.91
N LYS A 623 4.89 49.78 35.12
CA LYS A 623 3.98 49.06 36.05
C LYS A 623 3.95 47.55 35.73
N GLY A 624 4.70 46.69 36.41
CA GLY A 624 4.88 46.54 37.85
C GLY A 624 4.08 45.31 38.28
N TRP A 625 4.68 44.36 39.01
CA TRP A 625 4.07 43.49 40.03
C TRP A 625 5.21 42.77 40.76
N ALA A 626 5.06 42.69 42.08
CA ALA A 626 6.10 42.35 43.04
C ALA A 626 6.14 40.85 43.38
N MET A 627 7.35 40.35 43.66
CA MET A 627 7.61 39.15 44.44
C MET A 627 8.32 39.57 45.74
N PRO A 628 8.03 38.94 46.89
CA PRO A 628 8.99 38.90 47.97
C PRO A 628 9.31 37.47 48.41
N GLY A 629 10.60 37.18 48.60
CA GLY A 629 11.06 35.95 49.23
C GLY A 629 12.55 35.65 49.03
N LYS A 630 13.42 36.53 49.56
CA LYS A 630 14.87 36.26 49.70
C LYS A 630 15.13 35.36 50.91
N VAL A 631 15.87 34.27 50.72
CA VAL A 631 16.89 33.71 51.65
C VAL A 631 17.86 32.94 50.72
N GLY A 632 19.20 33.05 50.69
CA GLY A 632 20.20 33.75 51.49
C GLY A 632 21.48 32.89 51.43
N MET A 633 22.54 33.40 50.77
CA MET A 633 23.97 33.03 50.91
C MET A 633 24.35 31.59 50.45
N SER A 634 25.53 31.24 49.92
CA SER A 634 26.83 31.89 49.78
C SER A 634 27.60 31.26 48.60
N ALA A 635 28.54 32.03 48.04
CA ALA A 635 29.47 31.63 46.99
C ALA A 635 30.45 30.52 47.41
N GLY A 636 30.84 29.68 46.45
CA GLY A 636 31.95 28.75 46.54
C GLY A 636 32.46 28.41 45.15
N VAL A 637 33.44 29.18 44.68
CA VAL A 637 34.21 28.94 43.46
C VAL A 637 35.19 27.81 43.75
N GLY A 638 35.19 26.75 42.94
CA GLY A 638 36.19 25.70 42.93
C GLY A 638 36.35 25.15 41.53
N ARG A 639 37.43 25.55 40.85
CA ARG A 639 37.92 24.90 39.63
C ARG A 639 38.36 23.47 39.98
N HIS A 640 37.90 22.48 39.23
CA HIS A 640 38.75 21.54 38.50
C HIS A 640 37.94 20.78 37.46
#